data_AF-A0A224Z342-F1
#
_entry.id   AF-A0A224Z342-F1
#
_cell.length_a   1.000
_cell.length_b   1.000
_cell.length_c   1.000
_cell.angle_alpha   90.00
_cell.angle_beta   90.00
_cell.angle_gamma   90.00
#
_symmetry.space_group_name_H-M   'P 1'
#
loop_
_entity.id
_entity.type
_entity.pdbx_description
1 polymer ?
#
loop_
_entity_poly.entity_id
_entity_poly.type
_entity_poly.pdbx_seq_one_letter_code
_entity_poly.pdbx_strand_id
1 'polypeptide(L)'
;MEGVLADKLLQEPAVSLCFHKDVFMRENFSVDTFVSEHRKRASLEKLRDDLVVHLKFLRSSMIKLINKDYADFVNLSANLVGLDKFIRNISKPLEDLKKEVNEANTSFEAALTQARAELAARRAVQEKKALLHQAIAVSKSVDKIERLLPSPDRMDRWTNEQVEQVAIEVNQVLFYLSKCKQVKLAGALAERVNAVTELLQRHLEDSFLRGLKIDSQAELSSVLRIYATLDRVEAVEELFRKRIVAPALDEMVSEKVVHEVGLDGIYNQVMMFVSTRCQTLLDLTLGAASIAETNASGYAFLERAILPQLVSMLEERLPWVFNAGDPESFQRRFSASVAFLERLERLCHNVSQVESLRAQPCYVHFMSKWNLAIYFQIRFQEIACQLESAIIQPSQRSKGDEFLLSCHEALWDALRRCWDEDVFLAPLSHRFWKLTLQLLARHRGWLQQYTARSGAGEETSSGPEAGDSEDGGGCDASVDLANPQGPVLFVMLHCDVKSVASKLGSLLTDTVQPRLRQTGFTEFQLLKEGLDECSQLLMSLTPSISARLVSDVAKACCVQLKMVPDIPRLYRRTNREVPSKPSSYVQQILSPLATLKDLGSQNASLNWDPEWTASVLEEVTKQYMTVTKDVLVSVKKMEDSLKRLKRARDRTPLPEGAASDDDKIRLQLYIDVEHFGMKMEELGTPKSKVPSYGALMEIVEAARSSPGL
;
A
#
# COMPACT_ATOMS: atom_id res chain seq x y z
N MET A 1 -45.81 -32.79 60.77
CA MET A 1 -46.70 -33.81 61.38
C MET A 1 -48.03 -33.93 60.62
N GLU A 2 -48.07 -33.63 59.32
CA GLU A 2 -49.32 -33.60 58.54
C GLU A 2 -49.53 -34.87 57.68
N GLY A 3 -48.59 -35.82 57.72
CA GLY A 3 -48.56 -36.98 56.81
C GLY A 3 -49.14 -38.30 57.34
N VAL A 4 -49.89 -38.34 58.46
CA VAL A 4 -50.30 -39.64 59.07
C VAL A 4 -51.80 -39.76 59.40
N LEU A 5 -52.57 -38.67 59.41
CA LEU A 5 -53.98 -38.73 59.82
C LEU A 5 -54.97 -38.98 58.68
N ALA A 6 -54.60 -38.74 57.43
CA ALA A 6 -55.52 -38.90 56.30
C ALA A 6 -55.72 -40.38 55.87
N ASP A 7 -54.80 -41.28 56.24
CA ASP A 7 -54.66 -42.56 55.53
C ASP A 7 -55.22 -43.80 56.27
N LYS A 8 -56.00 -43.60 57.35
CA LYS A 8 -56.51 -44.74 58.16
C LYS A 8 -58.02 -44.83 58.39
N LEU A 9 -58.84 -43.95 57.84
CA LEU A 9 -60.28 -43.96 58.15
C LEU A 9 -61.24 -44.03 56.97
N LEU A 10 -60.72 -44.23 55.75
CA LEU A 10 -61.55 -44.40 54.57
C LEU A 10 -61.10 -45.61 53.73
N GLN A 11 -60.91 -46.77 54.38
CA GLN A 11 -60.96 -48.05 53.67
C GLN A 11 -62.43 -48.33 53.27
N GLU A 12 -62.74 -47.81 52.09
CA GLU A 12 -63.53 -48.34 50.97
C GLU A 12 -64.95 -48.91 51.21
N PRO A 13 -65.89 -48.61 50.31
CA PRO A 13 -66.01 -49.44 49.13
C PRO A 13 -65.98 -48.64 47.83
N ALA A 14 -65.46 -49.31 46.80
CA ALA A 14 -65.32 -48.91 45.41
C ALA A 14 -66.66 -48.52 44.75
N VAL A 15 -67.20 -47.37 45.13
CA VAL A 15 -68.15 -46.63 44.30
C VAL A 15 -67.29 -45.66 43.51
N SER A 16 -67.15 -45.89 42.21
CA SER A 16 -66.45 -44.96 41.32
C SER A 16 -67.25 -43.65 41.24
N LEU A 17 -67.09 -42.80 42.26
CA LEU A 17 -67.67 -41.47 42.27
C LEU A 17 -67.07 -40.71 41.11
N CYS A 18 -67.90 -39.93 40.42
CA CYS A 18 -67.44 -39.16 39.27
C CYS A 18 -66.47 -38.02 39.62
N PHE A 19 -66.11 -37.84 40.90
CA PHE A 19 -65.18 -36.84 41.43
C PHE A 19 -64.30 -37.39 42.57
N HIS A 20 -63.12 -36.78 42.76
CA HIS A 20 -62.26 -37.04 43.92
C HIS A 20 -62.72 -36.19 45.11
N LYS A 21 -62.77 -36.78 46.32
CA LYS A 21 -63.27 -36.13 47.55
C LYS A 21 -62.36 -34.99 48.03
N ASP A 22 -61.07 -35.05 47.71
CA ASP A 22 -60.06 -34.09 48.18
C ASP A 22 -60.25 -32.68 47.60
N VAL A 23 -61.06 -32.54 46.55
CA VAL A 23 -61.34 -31.25 45.93
C VAL A 23 -62.09 -30.31 46.90
N PHE A 24 -62.90 -30.86 47.82
CA PHE A 24 -63.63 -30.07 48.81
C PHE A 24 -62.76 -29.54 49.95
N MET A 25 -61.54 -30.07 50.13
CA MET A 25 -60.62 -29.65 51.19
C MET A 25 -59.64 -28.56 50.73
N ARG A 26 -59.74 -28.10 49.47
CA ARG A 26 -58.88 -27.04 48.93
C ARG A 26 -59.42 -25.67 49.31
N GLU A 27 -58.54 -24.78 49.80
CA GLU A 27 -58.90 -23.41 50.22
C GLU A 27 -59.53 -22.57 49.10
N ASN A 28 -59.26 -22.91 47.84
CA ASN A 28 -59.73 -22.18 46.66
C ASN A 28 -60.91 -22.88 45.95
N PHE A 29 -61.71 -23.65 46.69
CA PHE A 29 -62.82 -24.40 46.09
C PHE A 29 -63.90 -23.45 45.54
N SER A 30 -64.26 -23.65 44.27
CA SER A 30 -65.35 -22.95 43.59
C SER A 30 -66.32 -23.95 42.99
N VAL A 31 -67.59 -23.76 43.30
CA VAL A 31 -68.70 -24.64 42.87
C VAL A 31 -68.81 -24.65 41.34
N ASP A 32 -68.68 -23.47 40.72
CA ASP A 32 -68.86 -23.31 39.29
C ASP A 32 -67.75 -24.01 38.50
N THR A 33 -66.51 -23.90 38.94
CA THR A 33 -65.37 -24.58 38.30
C THR A 33 -65.49 -26.09 38.46
N PHE A 34 -65.86 -26.57 39.66
CA PHE A 34 -66.04 -27.99 39.95
C PHE A 34 -67.12 -28.63 39.08
N VAL A 35 -68.30 -28.01 39.00
CA VAL A 35 -69.40 -28.53 38.16
C VAL A 35 -69.02 -28.47 36.68
N SER A 36 -68.30 -27.42 36.24
CA SER A 36 -67.87 -27.30 34.83
C SER A 36 -66.89 -28.40 34.39
N GLU A 37 -65.93 -28.78 35.24
CA GLU A 37 -64.95 -29.83 34.94
C GLU A 37 -65.58 -31.21 34.94
N HIS A 38 -66.46 -31.49 35.92
CA HIS A 38 -67.08 -32.81 36.04
C HIS A 38 -68.30 -33.01 35.12
N ARG A 39 -68.94 -31.93 34.63
CA ARG A 39 -69.95 -32.00 33.57
C ARG A 39 -69.39 -32.51 32.23
N LYS A 40 -68.09 -32.36 31.99
CA LYS A 40 -67.41 -32.95 30.81
C LYS A 40 -67.25 -34.47 30.93
N ARG A 41 -67.25 -35.02 32.15
CA ARG A 41 -66.95 -36.44 32.43
C ARG A 41 -68.18 -37.26 32.85
N ALA A 42 -69.25 -36.65 33.34
CA ALA A 42 -70.48 -37.33 33.73
C ALA A 42 -71.72 -36.43 33.56
N SER A 43 -72.90 -37.05 33.43
CA SER A 43 -74.17 -36.31 33.39
C SER A 43 -74.48 -35.67 34.75
N LEU A 44 -75.13 -34.51 34.74
CA LEU A 44 -75.42 -33.72 35.96
C LEU A 44 -76.26 -34.49 36.98
N GLU A 45 -77.14 -35.37 36.54
CA GLU A 45 -77.98 -36.19 37.42
C GLU A 45 -77.15 -37.20 38.21
N LYS A 46 -76.17 -37.84 37.57
CA LYS A 46 -75.26 -38.77 38.24
C LYS A 46 -74.32 -38.04 39.21
N LEU A 47 -73.85 -36.84 38.86
CA LEU A 47 -73.07 -36.00 39.77
C LEU A 47 -73.87 -35.60 41.02
N ARG A 48 -75.13 -35.21 40.86
CA ARG A 48 -76.02 -34.88 41.99
C ARG A 48 -76.19 -36.09 42.90
N ASP A 49 -76.48 -37.25 42.34
CA ASP A 49 -76.77 -38.44 43.14
C ASP A 49 -75.51 -38.91 43.90
N ASP A 50 -74.34 -38.89 43.26
CA ASP A 50 -73.05 -39.16 43.88
C ASP A 50 -72.73 -38.16 45.01
N LEU A 51 -73.03 -36.87 44.83
CA LEU A 51 -72.86 -35.84 45.87
C LEU A 51 -73.80 -36.06 47.07
N VAL A 52 -75.05 -36.47 46.83
CA VAL A 52 -76.00 -36.78 47.90
C VAL A 52 -75.54 -37.99 48.72
N VAL A 53 -74.99 -39.02 48.06
CA VAL A 53 -74.40 -40.17 48.74
C VAL A 53 -73.21 -39.71 49.59
N HIS A 54 -72.33 -38.87 49.04
CA HIS A 54 -71.20 -38.32 49.79
C HIS A 54 -71.62 -37.48 51.01
N LEU A 55 -72.65 -36.65 50.87
CA LEU A 55 -73.20 -35.85 51.96
C LEU A 55 -73.75 -36.73 53.11
N LYS A 56 -74.50 -37.79 52.78
CA LYS A 56 -75.03 -38.71 53.79
C LYS A 56 -73.90 -39.41 54.54
N PHE A 57 -72.86 -39.81 53.83
CA PHE A 57 -71.67 -40.40 54.45
C PHE A 57 -70.97 -39.41 55.40
N LEU A 58 -70.73 -38.18 54.95
CA LEU A 58 -70.12 -37.14 55.79
C LEU A 58 -70.94 -36.84 57.05
N ARG A 59 -72.27 -36.73 56.95
CA ARG A 59 -73.13 -36.49 58.13
C ARG A 59 -73.03 -37.61 59.15
N SER A 60 -73.03 -38.86 58.71
CA SER A 60 -72.82 -40.01 59.59
C SER A 60 -71.46 -39.96 60.29
N SER A 61 -70.41 -39.65 59.53
CA SER A 61 -69.05 -39.52 60.08
C SER A 61 -68.91 -38.35 61.05
N MET A 62 -69.54 -37.20 60.77
CA MET A 62 -69.53 -36.03 61.67
C MET A 62 -70.22 -36.33 62.99
N ILE A 63 -71.39 -36.98 62.96
CA ILE A 63 -72.10 -37.37 64.18
C ILE A 63 -71.25 -38.34 65.01
N LYS A 64 -70.56 -39.29 64.36
CA LYS A 64 -69.63 -40.18 65.06
C LYS A 64 -68.46 -39.42 65.69
N LEU A 65 -67.91 -38.40 65.02
CA LEU A 65 -66.80 -37.60 65.56
C LEU A 65 -67.24 -36.77 66.77
N ILE A 66 -68.39 -36.08 66.66
CA ILE A 66 -68.95 -35.28 67.76
C ILE A 66 -69.27 -36.16 68.98
N ASN A 67 -69.87 -37.33 68.75
CA ASN A 67 -70.19 -38.23 69.85
C ASN A 67 -68.95 -38.88 70.48
N LYS A 68 -67.86 -39.04 69.73
CA LYS A 68 -66.61 -39.60 70.24
C LYS A 68 -65.82 -38.59 71.07
N ASP A 69 -65.79 -37.33 70.65
CA ASP A 69 -64.95 -36.29 71.24
C ASP A 69 -65.78 -35.17 71.92
N TYR A 70 -66.96 -35.53 72.46
CA TYR A 70 -67.90 -34.58 73.07
C TYR A 70 -67.25 -33.74 74.19
N ALA A 71 -66.37 -34.34 74.99
CA ALA A 71 -65.67 -33.65 76.08
C ALA A 71 -64.74 -32.53 75.58
N ASP A 72 -64.04 -32.74 74.47
CA ASP A 72 -63.10 -31.77 73.91
C ASP A 72 -63.84 -30.58 73.29
N PHE A 73 -64.97 -30.82 72.63
CA PHE A 73 -65.81 -29.74 72.07
C PHE A 73 -66.40 -28.83 73.17
N VAL A 74 -66.82 -29.39 74.31
CA VAL A 74 -67.32 -28.61 75.44
C VAL A 74 -66.20 -27.77 76.06
N ASN A 75 -65.00 -28.33 76.25
CA ASN A 75 -63.85 -27.58 76.75
C ASN A 75 -63.38 -26.47 75.80
N LEU A 76 -63.42 -26.72 74.48
CA LEU A 76 -63.11 -25.71 73.49
C LEU A 76 -64.10 -24.53 73.59
N SER A 77 -65.40 -24.82 73.75
CA SER A 77 -66.42 -23.79 73.91
C SER A 77 -66.24 -22.96 75.19
N ALA A 78 -65.78 -23.56 76.29
CA ALA A 78 -65.52 -22.85 77.54
C ALA A 78 -64.29 -21.93 77.46
N ASN A 79 -63.21 -22.37 76.79
CA ASN A 79 -61.97 -21.59 76.65
C ASN A 79 -62.05 -20.47 75.59
N LEU A 80 -62.97 -20.58 74.63
CA LEU A 80 -63.26 -19.50 73.68
C LEU A 80 -63.99 -18.31 74.33
N VAL A 81 -64.76 -18.54 75.40
CA VAL A 81 -65.47 -17.49 76.14
C VAL A 81 -64.50 -16.77 77.09
N GLY A 82 -63.80 -15.76 76.58
CA GLY A 82 -62.89 -14.92 77.37
C GLY A 82 -61.60 -14.53 76.66
N LEU A 83 -61.25 -15.22 75.57
CA LEU A 83 -60.07 -14.94 74.74
C LEU A 83 -60.12 -13.51 74.16
N ASP A 84 -61.31 -13.03 73.79
CA ASP A 84 -61.52 -11.65 73.29
C ASP A 84 -61.10 -10.56 74.29
N LYS A 85 -61.17 -10.84 75.60
CA LYS A 85 -60.70 -9.88 76.62
C LYS A 85 -59.18 -9.87 76.71
N PHE A 86 -58.52 -11.04 76.62
CA PHE A 86 -57.07 -11.14 76.59
C PHE A 86 -56.47 -10.52 75.32
N ILE A 87 -57.07 -10.77 74.16
CA ILE A 87 -56.66 -10.17 72.89
C ILE A 87 -56.80 -8.64 72.96
N ARG A 88 -57.91 -8.12 73.49
CA ARG A 88 -58.07 -6.67 73.70
C ARG A 88 -57.06 -6.07 74.68
N ASN A 89 -56.72 -6.79 75.75
CA ASN A 89 -55.71 -6.34 76.73
C ASN A 89 -54.29 -6.26 76.16
N ILE A 90 -53.97 -7.03 75.10
CA ILE A 90 -52.66 -6.98 74.43
C ILE A 90 -52.69 -6.01 73.24
N SER A 91 -53.79 -5.99 72.48
CA SER A 91 -53.91 -5.16 71.27
C SER A 91 -53.80 -3.67 71.57
N LYS A 92 -54.40 -3.20 72.68
CA LYS A 92 -54.44 -1.77 73.00
C LYS A 92 -53.05 -1.20 73.38
N PRO A 93 -52.26 -1.80 74.28
CA PRO A 93 -50.89 -1.36 74.53
C PRO A 93 -49.99 -1.42 73.29
N LEU A 94 -50.20 -2.39 72.39
CA LEU A 94 -49.46 -2.50 71.14
C LEU A 94 -49.82 -1.40 70.14
N GLU A 95 -51.09 -1.02 70.05
CA GLU A 95 -51.53 0.14 69.27
C GLU A 95 -50.99 1.45 69.85
N ASP A 96 -50.99 1.59 71.18
CA ASP A 96 -50.46 2.77 71.85
C ASP A 96 -48.93 2.87 71.67
N LEU A 97 -48.19 1.78 71.84
CA LEU A 97 -46.75 1.72 71.55
C LEU A 97 -46.46 2.03 70.07
N LYS A 98 -47.28 1.51 69.15
CA LYS A 98 -47.14 1.80 67.71
C LYS A 98 -47.35 3.29 67.43
N LYS A 99 -48.30 3.94 68.12
CA LYS A 99 -48.49 5.39 68.02
C LYS A 99 -47.29 6.14 68.57
N GLU A 100 -46.81 5.81 69.76
CA GLU A 100 -45.62 6.45 70.35
C GLU A 100 -44.38 6.29 69.46
N VAL A 101 -44.16 5.12 68.87
CA VAL A 101 -43.05 4.89 67.93
C VAL A 101 -43.21 5.71 66.66
N ASN A 102 -44.43 5.84 66.12
CA ASN A 102 -44.68 6.68 64.94
C ASN A 102 -44.52 8.18 65.26
N GLU A 103 -44.97 8.63 66.43
CA GLU A 103 -44.78 10.00 66.91
C GLU A 103 -43.29 10.30 67.12
N ALA A 104 -42.54 9.38 67.72
CA ALA A 104 -41.10 9.48 67.83
C ALA A 104 -40.42 9.53 66.45
N ASN A 105 -40.78 8.64 65.52
CA ASN A 105 -40.19 8.61 64.18
C ASN A 105 -40.49 9.89 63.38
N THR A 106 -41.72 10.42 63.44
CA THR A 106 -42.06 11.70 62.81
C THR A 106 -41.30 12.87 63.44
N SER A 107 -41.09 12.86 64.76
CA SER A 107 -40.26 13.86 65.44
C SER A 107 -38.78 13.77 65.03
N PHE A 108 -38.24 12.57 64.87
CA PHE A 108 -36.88 12.35 64.38
C PHE A 108 -36.73 12.79 62.92
N GLU A 109 -37.68 12.46 62.05
CA GLU A 109 -37.68 12.92 60.65
C GLU A 109 -37.77 14.45 60.57
N ALA A 110 -38.59 15.09 61.41
CA ALA A 110 -38.66 16.54 61.51
C ALA A 110 -37.33 17.15 61.98
N ALA A 111 -36.70 16.61 63.02
CA ALA A 111 -35.39 17.06 63.49
C ALA A 111 -34.29 16.87 62.43
N LEU A 112 -34.32 15.75 61.70
CA LEU A 112 -33.33 15.42 60.68
C LEU A 112 -33.49 16.32 59.44
N THR A 113 -34.73 16.61 59.03
CA THR A 113 -34.99 17.57 57.95
C THR A 113 -34.58 19.00 58.35
N GLN A 114 -34.84 19.41 59.59
CA GLN A 114 -34.34 20.69 60.12
C GLN A 114 -32.81 20.75 60.13
N ALA A 115 -32.13 19.73 60.65
CA ALA A 115 -30.65 19.68 60.68
C ALA A 115 -30.04 19.71 59.27
N ARG A 116 -30.67 19.03 58.29
CA ARG A 116 -30.27 19.11 56.88
C ARG A 116 -30.44 20.52 56.31
N ALA A 117 -31.55 21.19 56.62
CA ALA A 117 -31.78 22.57 56.20
C ALA A 117 -30.76 23.54 56.81
N GLU A 118 -30.45 23.40 58.10
CA GLU A 118 -29.42 24.20 58.78
C GLU A 118 -28.01 23.94 58.23
N LEU A 119 -27.66 22.69 57.92
CA LEU A 119 -26.39 22.36 57.26
C LEU A 119 -26.31 22.96 55.85
N ALA A 120 -27.40 22.91 55.07
CA ALA A 120 -27.47 23.52 53.75
C ALA A 120 -27.31 25.05 53.85
N ALA A 121 -28.00 25.69 54.80
CA ALA A 121 -27.85 27.12 55.07
C ALA A 121 -26.40 27.47 55.47
N ARG A 122 -25.76 26.66 56.32
CA ARG A 122 -24.37 26.85 56.74
C ARG A 122 -23.39 26.73 55.55
N ARG A 123 -23.59 25.77 54.65
CA ARG A 123 -22.79 25.64 53.42
C ARG A 123 -22.96 26.86 52.51
N ALA A 124 -24.18 27.30 52.28
CA ALA A 124 -24.45 28.50 51.49
C ALA A 124 -23.80 29.77 52.08
N VAL A 125 -23.79 29.91 53.42
CA VAL A 125 -23.08 31.00 54.10
C VAL A 125 -21.56 30.86 53.95
N GLN A 126 -21.00 29.66 54.04
CA GLN A 126 -19.57 29.43 53.82
C GLN A 126 -19.13 29.76 52.39
N GLU A 127 -19.92 29.39 51.38
CA GLU A 127 -19.68 29.74 49.98
C GLU A 127 -19.70 31.26 49.77
N LYS A 128 -20.73 31.95 50.29
CA LYS A 128 -20.81 33.42 50.25
C LYS A 128 -19.62 34.07 50.97
N LYS A 129 -19.20 33.54 52.12
CA LYS A 129 -18.03 34.02 52.86
C LYS A 129 -16.75 33.84 52.04
N ALA A 130 -16.57 32.69 51.38
CA ALA A 130 -15.41 32.43 50.54
C ALA A 130 -15.35 33.40 49.33
N LEU A 131 -16.48 33.64 48.67
CA LEU A 131 -16.59 34.61 47.59
C LEU A 131 -16.24 36.04 48.04
N LEU A 132 -16.72 36.45 49.23
CA LEU A 132 -16.36 37.76 49.80
C LEU A 132 -14.88 37.88 50.12
N HIS A 133 -14.24 36.84 50.67
CA HIS A 133 -12.80 36.86 50.94
C HIS A 133 -11.99 36.95 49.65
N GLN A 134 -12.41 36.27 48.59
CA GLN A 134 -11.81 36.36 47.27
C GLN A 134 -11.97 37.76 46.66
N ALA A 135 -13.16 38.37 46.77
CA ALA A 135 -13.40 39.74 46.27
C ALA A 135 -12.57 40.79 47.03
N ILE A 136 -12.41 40.64 48.35
CA ILE A 136 -11.52 41.51 49.15
C ILE A 136 -10.07 41.34 48.72
N ALA A 137 -9.64 40.10 48.45
CA ALA A 137 -8.29 39.84 47.95
C ALA A 137 -8.05 40.53 46.60
N VAL A 138 -9.00 40.42 45.66
CA VAL A 138 -8.96 41.11 44.35
C VAL A 138 -8.88 42.63 44.52
N SER A 139 -9.69 43.23 45.40
CA SER A 139 -9.63 44.69 45.64
C SER A 139 -8.26 45.11 46.16
N LYS A 140 -7.70 44.35 47.11
CA LYS A 140 -6.38 44.66 47.69
C LYS A 140 -5.24 44.52 46.68
N SER A 141 -5.30 43.53 45.80
CA SER A 141 -4.29 43.36 44.74
C SER A 141 -4.46 44.39 43.63
N VAL A 142 -5.68 44.81 43.28
CA VAL A 142 -5.89 45.96 42.38
C VAL A 142 -5.34 47.26 42.98
N ASP A 143 -5.60 47.54 44.26
CA ASP A 143 -5.02 48.70 44.96
C ASP A 143 -3.48 48.63 45.05
N LYS A 144 -2.91 47.42 45.03
CA LYS A 144 -1.47 47.19 45.02
C LYS A 144 -0.90 47.43 43.63
N ILE A 145 -1.56 46.94 42.58
CA ILE A 145 -1.21 47.22 41.18
C ILE A 145 -1.21 48.72 40.92
N GLU A 146 -2.24 49.44 41.39
CA GLU A 146 -2.33 50.90 41.19
C GLU A 146 -1.26 51.70 41.93
N ARG A 147 -0.75 51.16 43.04
CA ARG A 147 0.40 51.74 43.74
C ARG A 147 1.74 51.43 43.07
N LEU A 148 1.82 50.32 42.34
CA LEU A 148 3.01 49.90 41.60
C LEU A 148 3.10 50.52 40.21
N LEU A 149 1.99 51.02 39.67
CA LEU A 149 1.96 51.77 38.42
C LEU A 149 2.76 53.09 38.54
N PRO A 150 3.62 53.42 37.56
CA PRO A 150 4.27 54.72 37.53
C PRO A 150 3.24 55.84 37.41
N SER A 151 3.56 57.03 37.93
CA SER A 151 2.74 58.22 37.73
C SER A 151 2.57 58.52 36.23
N PRO A 152 1.43 59.09 35.80
CA PRO A 152 1.13 59.36 34.39
C PRO A 152 2.20 60.19 33.66
N ASP A 153 2.98 61.02 34.37
CA ASP A 153 4.10 61.80 33.84
C ASP A 153 5.40 61.00 33.55
N ARG A 154 5.48 59.72 33.96
CA ARG A 154 6.66 58.84 33.80
C ARG A 154 6.31 57.48 33.17
N MET A 155 5.26 57.43 32.35
CA MET A 155 4.80 56.21 31.67
C MET A 155 5.88 55.54 30.81
N ASP A 156 6.90 56.28 30.35
CA ASP A 156 7.95 55.78 29.45
C ASP A 156 9.07 54.96 30.12
N ARG A 157 9.11 54.85 31.45
CA ARG A 157 10.19 54.15 32.17
C ARG A 157 9.65 53.22 33.25
N TRP A 158 9.13 52.06 32.85
CA TRP A 158 8.98 50.97 33.79
C TRP A 158 10.33 50.28 33.98
N THR A 159 10.75 50.03 35.21
CA THR A 159 11.93 49.18 35.44
C THR A 159 11.55 47.71 35.25
N ASN A 160 12.48 46.87 34.78
CA ASN A 160 12.21 45.43 34.56
C ASN A 160 11.64 44.74 35.81
N GLU A 161 12.09 45.12 37.01
CA GLU A 161 11.56 44.63 38.29
C GLU A 161 10.11 45.06 38.55
N GLN A 162 9.75 46.30 38.21
CA GLN A 162 8.37 46.79 38.34
C GLN A 162 7.44 46.09 37.37
N VAL A 163 7.88 45.88 36.12
CA VAL A 163 7.09 45.17 35.10
C VAL A 163 6.82 43.73 35.54
N GLU A 164 7.83 43.03 36.07
CA GLU A 164 7.69 41.65 36.55
C GLU A 164 6.79 41.54 37.78
N GLN A 165 6.92 42.46 38.74
CA GLN A 165 6.03 42.51 39.91
C GLN A 165 4.58 42.82 39.52
N VAL A 166 4.36 43.77 38.61
CA VAL A 166 3.02 44.07 38.08
C VAL A 166 2.46 42.87 37.32
N ALA A 167 3.27 42.18 36.52
CA ALA A 167 2.84 40.98 35.79
C ALA A 167 2.39 39.84 36.71
N ILE A 168 3.14 39.57 37.79
CA ILE A 168 2.77 38.56 38.79
C ILE A 168 1.44 38.92 39.47
N GLU A 169 1.27 40.17 39.89
CA GLU A 169 0.04 40.63 40.55
C GLU A 169 -1.15 40.63 39.58
N VAL A 170 -0.96 41.01 38.31
CA VAL A 170 -1.98 40.93 37.26
C VAL A 170 -2.45 39.50 37.06
N ASN A 171 -1.53 38.52 37.01
CA ASN A 171 -1.91 37.10 36.91
C ASN A 171 -2.69 36.60 38.12
N GLN A 172 -2.25 36.96 39.33
CA GLN A 172 -2.97 36.61 40.55
C GLN A 172 -4.38 37.20 40.54
N VAL A 173 -4.53 38.46 40.11
CA VAL A 173 -5.83 39.12 39.96
C VAL A 173 -6.68 38.42 38.91
N LEU A 174 -6.16 38.11 37.73
CA LEU A 174 -6.90 37.40 36.68
C LEU A 174 -7.39 36.04 37.17
N PHE A 175 -6.57 35.30 37.93
CA PHE A 175 -6.97 34.04 38.55
C PHE A 175 -8.12 34.20 39.55
N TYR A 176 -8.01 35.14 40.49
CA TYR A 176 -9.09 35.38 41.46
C TYR A 176 -10.35 35.94 40.81
N LEU A 177 -10.21 36.79 39.79
CA LEU A 177 -11.32 37.39 39.06
C LEU A 177 -12.07 36.35 38.21
N SER A 178 -11.38 35.34 37.68
CA SER A 178 -12.01 34.19 37.01
C SER A 178 -12.98 33.42 37.92
N LYS A 179 -12.71 33.39 39.23
CA LYS A 179 -13.53 32.73 40.26
C LYS A 179 -14.67 33.61 40.77
N CYS A 180 -14.59 34.93 40.58
CA CYS A 180 -15.55 35.91 41.06
C CYS A 180 -16.56 36.41 40.01
N LYS A 181 -16.66 35.76 38.83
CA LYS A 181 -17.51 36.18 37.70
C LYS A 181 -18.98 36.47 38.03
N GLN A 182 -19.52 35.93 39.14
CA GLN A 182 -20.92 36.10 39.54
C GLN A 182 -21.21 37.40 40.33
N VAL A 183 -20.20 38.17 40.74
CA VAL A 183 -20.37 39.38 41.56
C VAL A 183 -20.32 40.63 40.68
N LYS A 184 -21.29 41.54 40.81
CA LYS A 184 -21.33 42.81 40.05
C LYS A 184 -20.07 43.67 40.19
N LEU A 185 -19.40 43.59 41.35
CA LEU A 185 -18.12 44.25 41.63
C LEU A 185 -16.98 43.78 40.71
N ALA A 186 -17.06 42.54 40.20
CA ALA A 186 -16.05 41.98 39.32
C ALA A 186 -16.01 42.68 37.95
N GLY A 187 -17.12 43.26 37.48
CA GLY A 187 -17.15 43.98 36.20
C GLY A 187 -16.31 45.26 36.22
N ALA A 188 -16.52 46.14 37.21
CA ALA A 188 -15.77 47.38 37.34
C ALA A 188 -14.28 47.15 37.65
N LEU A 189 -13.97 46.11 38.44
CA LEU A 189 -12.58 45.71 38.71
C LEU A 189 -11.93 45.05 37.49
N ALA A 190 -12.68 44.31 36.68
CA ALA A 190 -12.18 43.73 35.43
C ALA A 190 -11.81 44.81 34.43
N GLU A 191 -12.62 45.87 34.27
CA GLU A 191 -12.30 46.98 33.37
C GLU A 191 -11.00 47.69 33.76
N ARG A 192 -10.80 47.95 35.06
CA ARG A 192 -9.55 48.54 35.59
C ARG A 192 -8.34 47.64 35.35
N VAL A 193 -8.47 46.34 35.65
CA VAL A 193 -7.39 45.35 35.44
C VAL A 193 -7.08 45.18 33.95
N ASN A 194 -8.10 45.18 33.08
CA ASN A 194 -7.92 45.10 31.64
C ASN A 194 -7.17 46.34 31.12
N ALA A 195 -7.49 47.55 31.59
CA ALA A 195 -6.76 48.76 31.22
C ALA A 195 -5.27 48.69 31.62
N VAL A 196 -4.98 48.16 32.81
CA VAL A 196 -3.58 47.92 33.25
C VAL A 196 -2.91 46.83 32.42
N THR A 197 -3.64 45.77 32.09
CA THR A 197 -3.13 44.67 31.25
C THR A 197 -2.80 45.17 29.84
N GLU A 198 -3.63 46.03 29.25
CA GLU A 198 -3.35 46.67 27.96
C GLU A 198 -2.13 47.57 28.01
N LEU A 199 -1.97 48.35 29.08
CA LEU A 199 -0.82 49.24 29.23
C LEU A 199 0.48 48.46 29.45
N LEU A 200 0.42 47.39 30.26
CA LEU A 200 1.51 46.43 30.43
C LEU A 200 1.87 45.77 29.10
N GLN A 201 0.87 45.36 28.31
CA GLN A 201 1.09 44.81 26.97
C GLN A 201 1.79 45.82 26.08
N ARG A 202 1.27 47.03 25.89
CA ARG A 202 1.91 48.07 25.05
C ARG A 202 3.36 48.32 25.46
N HIS A 203 3.63 48.43 26.76
CA HIS A 203 5.01 48.61 27.24
C HIS A 203 5.90 47.40 26.92
N LEU A 204 5.40 46.18 27.10
CA LEU A 204 6.14 44.96 26.75
C LEU A 204 6.37 44.84 25.23
N GLU A 205 5.40 45.21 24.41
CA GLU A 205 5.52 45.26 22.95
C GLU A 205 6.63 46.24 22.52
N ASP A 206 6.60 47.45 23.06
CA ASP A 206 7.61 48.48 22.77
C ASP A 206 8.99 48.07 23.28
N SER A 207 9.05 47.47 24.48
CA SER A 207 10.30 46.97 25.05
C SER A 207 10.89 45.83 24.24
N PHE A 208 10.06 44.92 23.74
CA PHE A 208 10.47 43.84 22.85
C PHE A 208 11.02 44.38 21.53
N LEU A 209 10.31 45.33 20.90
CA LEU A 209 10.73 45.94 19.64
C LEU A 209 12.00 46.79 19.80
N ARG A 210 12.20 47.46 20.94
CA ARG A 210 13.45 48.17 21.26
C ARG A 210 14.60 47.19 21.48
N GLY A 211 14.39 46.14 22.27
CA GLY A 211 15.38 45.10 22.53
C GLY A 211 15.86 44.43 21.23
N LEU A 212 14.96 44.19 20.28
CA LEU A 212 15.29 43.66 18.95
C LEU A 212 16.07 44.64 18.06
N LYS A 213 15.81 45.96 18.15
CA LYS A 213 16.54 46.97 17.37
C LYS A 213 17.96 47.21 17.89
N ILE A 214 18.14 47.12 19.20
CA ILE A 214 19.40 47.38 19.90
C ILE A 214 20.24 46.09 20.04
N ASP A 215 19.62 44.94 19.77
CA ASP A 215 20.21 43.60 19.90
C ASP A 215 20.67 43.27 21.34
N SER A 216 19.90 43.76 22.33
CA SER A 216 20.24 43.61 23.75
C SER A 216 19.71 42.29 24.33
N GLN A 217 20.62 41.36 24.60
CA GLN A 217 20.29 40.05 25.19
C GLN A 217 19.58 40.16 26.55
N ALA A 218 19.96 41.14 27.38
CA ALA A 218 19.41 41.33 28.72
C ALA A 218 17.96 41.84 28.70
N GLU A 219 17.65 42.79 27.83
CA GLU A 219 16.28 43.32 27.68
C GLU A 219 15.35 42.26 27.08
N LEU A 220 15.80 41.53 26.07
CA LEU A 220 15.02 40.46 25.44
C LEU A 220 14.75 39.31 26.41
N SER A 221 15.76 38.86 27.17
CA SER A 221 15.59 37.82 28.19
C SER A 221 14.58 38.24 29.28
N SER A 222 14.68 39.49 29.76
CA SER A 222 13.74 40.02 30.76
C SER A 222 12.32 40.10 30.22
N VAL A 223 12.13 40.57 29.00
CA VAL A 223 10.79 40.70 28.37
C VAL A 223 10.18 39.31 28.12
N LEU A 224 10.96 38.36 27.60
CA LEU A 224 10.50 36.97 27.40
C LEU A 224 10.17 36.27 28.71
N ARG A 225 10.92 36.53 29.80
CA ARG A 225 10.58 36.02 31.13
C ARG A 225 9.23 36.58 31.60
N ILE A 226 9.01 37.88 31.44
CA ILE A 226 7.76 38.52 31.85
C ILE A 226 6.58 37.97 31.02
N TYR A 227 6.71 37.81 29.71
CA TYR A 227 5.67 37.19 28.88
C TYR A 227 5.39 35.72 29.25
N ALA A 228 6.41 34.97 29.68
CA ALA A 228 6.26 33.61 30.15
C ALA A 228 5.51 33.58 31.49
N THR A 229 5.79 34.52 32.39
CA THR A 229 5.01 34.64 33.64
C THR A 229 3.55 34.94 33.34
N LEU A 230 3.26 35.81 32.36
CA LEU A 230 1.90 36.18 31.92
C LEU A 230 1.15 35.09 31.15
N ASP A 231 1.77 33.93 30.90
CA ASP A 231 1.22 32.83 30.09
C ASP A 231 0.74 33.31 28.70
N ARG A 232 1.45 34.30 28.12
CA ARG A 232 1.14 34.91 26.82
C ARG A 232 2.26 34.67 25.81
N VAL A 233 2.76 33.44 25.76
CA VAL A 233 3.83 33.02 24.84
C VAL A 233 3.43 33.26 23.37
N GLU A 234 2.21 32.84 23.00
CA GLU A 234 1.71 32.94 21.62
C GLU A 234 1.54 34.39 21.14
N ALA A 235 1.21 35.31 22.06
CA ALA A 235 1.03 36.72 21.72
C ALA A 235 2.35 37.37 21.29
N VAL A 236 3.47 36.98 21.89
CA VAL A 236 4.81 37.47 21.51
C VAL A 236 5.24 36.91 20.17
N GLU A 237 4.99 35.62 19.95
CA GLU A 237 5.28 34.94 18.68
C GLU A 237 4.49 35.59 17.53
N GLU A 238 3.21 35.89 17.75
CA GLU A 238 2.37 36.57 16.76
C GLU A 238 2.77 38.03 16.55
N LEU A 239 3.19 38.73 17.61
CA LEU A 239 3.71 40.09 17.49
C LEU A 239 5.00 40.12 16.67
N PHE A 240 5.94 39.22 16.96
CA PHE A 240 7.17 39.05 16.20
C PHE A 240 6.85 38.73 14.73
N ARG A 241 5.89 37.83 14.50
CA ARG A 241 5.39 37.50 13.16
C ARG A 241 4.87 38.73 12.41
N LYS A 242 3.99 39.52 13.02
CA LYS A 242 3.32 40.67 12.34
C LYS A 242 4.21 41.89 12.17
N ARG A 243 5.07 42.21 13.14
CA ARG A 243 5.82 43.48 13.18
C ARG A 243 7.20 43.39 12.58
N ILE A 244 7.82 42.22 12.58
CA ILE A 244 9.23 42.05 12.16
C ILE A 244 9.32 41.10 10.97
N VAL A 245 8.77 39.89 11.10
CA VAL A 245 8.88 38.86 10.06
C VAL A 245 8.05 39.23 8.83
N ALA A 246 6.79 39.64 9.00
CA ALA A 246 5.92 39.99 7.88
C ALA A 246 6.48 41.11 6.99
N PRO A 247 6.90 42.29 7.49
CA PRO A 247 7.45 43.34 6.64
C PRO A 247 8.80 42.96 6.01
N ALA A 248 9.65 42.19 6.70
CA ALA A 248 10.90 41.70 6.13
C ALA A 248 10.64 40.72 4.98
N LEU A 249 9.75 39.73 5.20
CA LEU A 249 9.36 38.77 4.17
C LEU A 249 8.54 39.41 3.04
N ASP A 250 7.82 40.50 3.29
CA ASP A 250 7.07 41.24 2.26
C ASP A 250 8.02 41.84 1.21
N GLU A 251 9.15 42.39 1.65
CA GLU A 251 10.20 42.93 0.77
C GLU A 251 10.96 41.82 0.02
N MET A 252 11.16 40.67 0.68
CA MET A 252 11.95 39.54 0.15
C MET A 252 11.13 38.59 -0.75
N VAL A 253 9.84 38.40 -0.46
CA VAL A 253 8.94 37.49 -1.19
C VAL A 253 8.03 38.30 -2.11
N SER A 254 8.58 38.67 -3.27
CA SER A 254 7.86 39.32 -4.37
C SER A 254 8.04 38.57 -5.69
N GLU A 255 7.04 38.61 -6.57
CA GLU A 255 7.09 37.92 -7.88
C GLU A 255 8.30 38.31 -8.73
N LYS A 256 8.75 39.57 -8.61
CA LYS A 256 9.93 40.11 -9.31
C LYS A 256 11.22 39.45 -8.83
N VAL A 257 11.38 39.32 -7.51
CA VAL A 257 12.56 38.70 -6.90
C VAL A 257 12.61 37.20 -7.21
N VAL A 258 11.46 36.52 -7.29
CA VAL A 258 11.40 35.11 -7.71
C VAL A 258 11.87 34.92 -9.15
N HIS A 259 11.52 35.84 -10.06
CA HIS A 259 11.94 35.77 -11.46
C HIS A 259 13.44 36.04 -11.65
N GLU A 260 14.03 36.90 -10.83
CA GLU A 260 15.45 37.27 -10.94
C GLU A 260 16.39 36.29 -10.22
N VAL A 261 15.99 35.79 -9.04
CA VAL A 261 16.87 35.09 -8.10
C VAL A 261 16.43 33.63 -7.86
N GLY A 262 15.20 33.28 -8.26
CA GLY A 262 14.61 31.96 -8.03
C GLY A 262 14.21 31.73 -6.57
N LEU A 263 13.51 30.61 -6.34
CA LEU A 263 13.02 30.25 -5.01
C LEU A 263 14.17 29.94 -4.02
N ASP A 264 15.26 29.32 -4.50
CA ASP A 264 16.44 29.05 -3.67
C ASP A 264 17.09 30.33 -3.14
N GLY A 265 17.16 31.36 -3.98
CA GLY A 265 17.69 32.65 -3.56
C GLY A 265 16.83 33.35 -2.52
N ILE A 266 15.49 33.23 -2.60
CA ILE A 266 14.59 33.71 -1.55
C ILE A 266 14.85 32.94 -0.24
N TYR A 267 14.98 31.61 -0.29
CA TYR A 267 15.31 30.82 0.89
C TYR A 267 16.66 31.23 1.49
N ASN A 268 17.67 31.50 0.67
CA ASN A 268 18.97 32.01 1.13
C ASN A 268 18.83 33.37 1.81
N GLN A 269 18.07 34.29 1.23
CA GLN A 269 17.80 35.60 1.83
C GLN A 269 17.08 35.45 3.18
N VAL A 270 16.07 34.59 3.27
CA VAL A 270 15.36 34.32 4.53
C VAL A 270 16.30 33.72 5.56
N MET A 271 17.17 32.78 5.18
CA MET A 271 18.18 32.24 6.08
C MET A 271 19.18 33.30 6.56
N MET A 272 19.58 34.24 5.68
CA MET A 272 20.41 35.38 6.05
C MET A 272 19.71 36.33 7.02
N PHE A 273 18.41 36.56 6.84
CA PHE A 273 17.61 37.34 7.80
C PHE A 273 17.56 36.64 9.17
N VAL A 274 17.33 35.33 9.18
CA VAL A 274 17.29 34.54 10.42
C VAL A 274 18.66 34.56 11.13
N SER A 275 19.76 34.43 10.38
CA SER A 275 21.11 34.41 10.95
C SER A 275 21.65 35.78 11.37
N THR A 276 21.09 36.88 10.87
CA THR A 276 21.57 38.25 11.20
C THR A 276 20.68 38.99 12.18
N ARG A 277 19.35 38.86 12.05
CA ARG A 277 18.37 39.61 12.87
C ARG A 277 17.68 38.77 13.94
N CYS A 278 17.74 37.45 13.84
CA CYS A 278 17.09 36.57 14.82
C CYS A 278 18.10 35.81 15.68
N GLN A 279 19.41 35.91 15.43
CA GLN A 279 20.43 35.10 16.10
C GLN A 279 20.41 35.24 17.62
N THR A 280 20.39 36.45 18.16
CA THR A 280 20.30 36.70 19.61
C THR A 280 19.02 36.15 20.24
N LEU A 281 17.90 36.24 19.52
CA LEU A 281 16.63 35.71 19.98
C LEU A 281 16.64 34.17 19.95
N LEU A 282 17.25 33.58 18.93
CA LEU A 282 17.43 32.14 18.78
C LEU A 282 18.41 31.59 19.80
N ASP A 283 19.53 32.26 20.07
CA ASP A 283 20.49 31.87 21.11
C ASP A 283 19.83 31.90 22.50
N LEU A 284 18.93 32.85 22.74
CA LEU A 284 18.16 32.95 23.99
C LEU A 284 17.05 31.90 24.15
N THR A 285 16.53 31.36 23.04
CA THR A 285 15.38 30.43 23.04
C THR A 285 15.77 28.98 22.74
N LEU A 286 16.88 28.77 22.05
CA LEU A 286 17.43 27.47 21.66
C LEU A 286 18.70 27.10 22.45
N GLY A 287 19.44 28.08 22.98
CA GLY A 287 20.71 27.84 23.67
C GLY A 287 20.57 27.02 24.96
N ALA A 288 21.37 25.96 25.06
CA ALA A 288 21.47 25.07 26.23
C ALA A 288 22.19 25.68 27.46
N ALA A 289 22.54 26.97 27.45
CA ALA A 289 23.44 27.59 28.41
C ALA A 289 22.74 28.56 29.38
N SER A 290 21.74 28.09 30.10
CA SER A 290 21.51 28.50 31.50
C SER A 290 20.52 27.55 32.18
N ILE A 291 21.04 26.39 32.56
CA ILE A 291 20.44 25.56 33.61
C ILE A 291 20.45 26.42 34.88
N ALA A 292 19.34 27.10 35.19
CA ALA A 292 18.75 27.21 36.53
C ALA A 292 17.73 28.36 36.70
N GLU A 293 17.73 29.42 35.88
CA GLU A 293 16.98 30.66 36.27
C GLU A 293 16.07 31.28 35.21
N THR A 294 15.96 30.74 34.00
CA THR A 294 15.08 31.33 32.96
C THR A 294 14.05 30.32 32.47
N ASN A 295 12.79 30.52 32.89
CA ASN A 295 11.57 29.88 32.37
C ASN A 295 11.28 30.27 30.90
N ALA A 296 12.30 30.38 30.04
CA ALA A 296 12.18 30.79 28.63
C ALA A 296 12.16 29.59 27.66
N SER A 297 12.20 28.36 28.16
CA SER A 297 12.30 27.12 27.36
C SER A 297 10.99 26.69 26.67
N GLY A 298 10.08 27.62 26.36
CA GLY A 298 8.76 27.33 25.79
C GLY A 298 8.42 28.10 24.51
N TYR A 299 9.31 28.97 24.03
CA TYR A 299 9.05 29.80 22.84
C TYR A 299 9.52 29.10 21.57
N ALA A 300 8.65 29.06 20.55
CA ALA A 300 8.89 28.43 19.26
C ALA A 300 8.83 29.46 18.12
N PHE A 301 9.70 30.48 18.15
CA PHE A 301 9.69 31.57 17.16
C PHE A 301 10.00 31.10 15.72
N LEU A 302 10.91 30.13 15.55
CA LEU A 302 11.17 29.53 14.22
C LEU A 302 9.90 28.88 13.67
N GLU A 303 9.27 28.07 14.51
CA GLU A 303 8.19 27.18 14.11
C GLU A 303 6.86 27.94 13.95
N ARG A 304 6.54 28.87 14.87
CA ARG A 304 5.24 29.55 14.96
C ARG A 304 5.20 30.97 14.37
N ALA A 305 6.35 31.61 14.15
CA ALA A 305 6.41 32.95 13.57
C ALA A 305 7.01 32.97 12.16
N ILE A 306 8.20 32.39 11.96
CA ILE A 306 8.94 32.50 10.70
C ILE A 306 8.35 31.58 9.62
N LEU A 307 8.25 30.28 9.90
CA LEU A 307 7.74 29.30 8.93
C LEU A 307 6.28 29.59 8.51
N PRO A 308 5.33 29.88 9.42
CA PRO A 308 3.94 30.11 9.04
C PRO A 308 3.75 31.38 8.23
N GLN A 309 4.55 32.42 8.49
CA GLN A 309 4.52 33.63 7.68
C GLN A 309 5.06 33.38 6.28
N LEU A 310 6.19 32.68 6.15
CA LEU A 310 6.75 32.34 4.85
C LEU A 310 5.78 31.49 4.03
N VAL A 311 5.19 30.46 4.63
CA VAL A 311 4.22 29.58 3.95
C VAL A 311 2.98 30.36 3.50
N SER A 312 2.39 31.21 4.35
CA SER A 312 1.25 32.06 3.97
C SER A 312 1.58 32.96 2.79
N MET A 313 2.77 33.58 2.79
CA MET A 313 3.21 34.49 1.73
C MET A 313 3.46 33.75 0.40
N LEU A 314 4.06 32.55 0.46
CA LEU A 314 4.24 31.69 -0.71
C LEU A 314 2.89 31.24 -1.29
N GLU A 315 1.91 30.94 -0.44
CA GLU A 315 0.57 30.53 -0.89
C GLU A 315 -0.25 31.68 -1.50
N GLU A 316 -0.23 32.86 -0.88
CA GLU A 316 -1.03 34.01 -1.33
C GLU A 316 -0.45 34.65 -2.60
N ARG A 317 0.88 34.77 -2.68
CA ARG A 317 1.54 35.50 -3.78
C ARG A 317 2.09 34.60 -4.87
N LEU A 318 2.43 33.36 -4.54
CA LEU A 318 3.10 32.45 -5.47
C LEU A 318 2.44 31.06 -5.55
N PRO A 319 1.10 30.94 -5.76
CA PRO A 319 0.45 29.64 -5.91
C PRO A 319 1.06 28.77 -7.02
N TRP A 320 1.58 29.41 -8.08
CA TRP A 320 2.17 28.73 -9.23
C TRP A 320 3.48 27.98 -8.92
N VAL A 321 4.16 28.31 -7.81
CA VAL A 321 5.40 27.64 -7.39
C VAL A 321 5.17 26.15 -7.11
N PHE A 322 3.99 25.81 -6.58
CA PHE A 322 3.58 24.44 -6.25
C PHE A 322 3.02 23.64 -7.44
N ASN A 323 2.90 24.25 -8.62
CA ASN A 323 2.31 23.59 -9.77
C ASN A 323 3.27 22.52 -10.34
N ALA A 324 2.76 21.29 -10.50
CA ALA A 324 3.50 20.17 -11.05
C ALA A 324 3.53 20.13 -12.59
N GLY A 325 2.93 21.09 -13.28
CA GLY A 325 2.81 21.12 -14.74
C GLY A 325 4.15 21.15 -15.50
N ASP A 326 5.20 21.72 -14.92
CA ASP A 326 6.58 21.56 -15.41
C ASP A 326 7.38 20.74 -14.40
N PRO A 327 7.65 19.46 -14.69
CA PRO A 327 8.34 18.57 -13.77
C PRO A 327 9.76 19.02 -13.39
N GLU A 328 10.54 19.62 -14.29
CA GLU A 328 11.92 20.03 -13.98
C GLU A 328 11.93 21.20 -13.01
N SER A 329 11.13 22.23 -13.29
CA SER A 329 10.99 23.36 -12.38
C SER A 329 10.39 22.94 -11.04
N PHE A 330 9.42 22.01 -11.04
CA PHE A 330 8.83 21.48 -9.81
C PHE A 330 9.88 20.76 -8.94
N GLN A 331 10.71 19.88 -9.54
CA GLN A 331 11.77 19.18 -8.83
C GLN A 331 12.77 20.16 -8.23
N ARG A 332 13.25 21.15 -9.00
CA ARG A 332 14.21 22.15 -8.49
C ARG A 332 13.65 22.95 -7.33
N ARG A 333 12.39 23.39 -7.42
CA ARG A 333 11.72 24.17 -6.37
C ARG A 333 11.46 23.33 -5.12
N PHE A 334 11.04 22.07 -5.30
CA PHE A 334 10.83 21.14 -4.18
C PHE A 334 12.15 20.83 -3.47
N SER A 335 13.21 20.49 -4.21
CA SER A 335 14.54 20.22 -3.67
C SER A 335 15.10 21.43 -2.91
N ALA A 336 14.93 22.65 -3.44
CA ALA A 336 15.30 23.89 -2.74
C ALA A 336 14.49 24.08 -1.44
N SER A 337 13.20 23.74 -1.46
CA SER A 337 12.32 23.82 -0.28
C SER A 337 12.73 22.84 0.81
N VAL A 338 13.05 21.59 0.44
CA VAL A 338 13.54 20.58 1.39
C VAL A 338 14.91 20.98 1.95
N ALA A 339 15.83 21.44 1.09
CA ALA A 339 17.14 21.92 1.54
C ALA A 339 17.03 23.12 2.50
N PHE A 340 16.07 24.01 2.27
CA PHE A 340 15.76 25.10 3.19
C PHE A 340 15.26 24.58 4.54
N LEU A 341 14.31 23.63 4.55
CA LEU A 341 13.83 23.02 5.79
C LEU A 341 14.95 22.29 6.54
N GLU A 342 15.83 21.56 5.86
CA GLU A 342 17.01 20.95 6.48
C GLU A 342 17.95 21.99 7.11
N ARG A 343 18.13 23.15 6.47
CA ARG A 343 18.92 24.25 7.05
C ARG A 343 18.25 24.86 8.26
N LEU A 344 16.92 24.97 8.28
CA LEU A 344 16.17 25.37 9.47
C LEU A 344 16.30 24.33 10.59
N GLU A 345 16.22 23.04 10.28
CA GLU A 345 16.41 21.96 11.25
C GLU A 345 17.81 21.97 11.87
N ARG A 346 18.85 22.36 11.12
CA ARG A 346 20.22 22.52 11.64
C ARG A 346 20.36 23.66 12.64
N LEU A 347 19.43 24.62 12.67
CA LEU A 347 19.40 25.66 13.70
C LEU A 347 18.86 25.12 15.03
N CYS A 348 18.15 23.99 15.04
CA CYS A 348 17.69 23.33 16.26
C CYS A 348 18.83 22.53 16.89
N HIS A 349 19.05 22.69 18.20
CA HIS A 349 20.13 22.00 18.91
C HIS A 349 19.71 20.61 19.46
N ASN A 350 18.41 20.39 19.69
CA ASN A 350 17.88 19.17 20.27
C ASN A 350 16.99 18.38 19.30
N VAL A 351 17.06 17.05 19.35
CA VAL A 351 16.22 16.15 18.54
C VAL A 351 14.73 16.39 18.79
N SER A 352 14.33 16.63 20.05
CA SER A 352 12.93 16.92 20.39
C SER A 352 12.41 18.24 19.79
N GLN A 353 13.29 19.22 19.54
CA GLN A 353 12.91 20.46 18.86
C GLN A 353 12.72 20.23 17.35
N VAL A 354 13.56 19.40 16.74
CA VAL A 354 13.37 18.99 15.33
C VAL A 354 12.08 18.19 15.17
N GLU A 355 11.76 17.30 16.10
CA GLU A 355 10.50 16.56 16.12
C GLU A 355 9.30 17.50 16.30
N SER A 356 9.39 18.49 17.18
CA SER A 356 8.37 19.53 17.35
C SER A 356 8.14 20.32 16.06
N LEU A 357 9.22 20.79 15.42
CA LEU A 357 9.18 21.52 14.16
C LEU A 357 8.50 20.70 13.06
N ARG A 358 8.85 19.41 12.92
CA ARG A 358 8.25 18.50 11.92
C ARG A 358 6.79 18.17 12.23
N ALA A 359 6.42 18.09 13.51
CA ALA A 359 5.06 17.82 13.95
C ALA A 359 4.12 19.03 13.79
N GLN A 360 4.65 20.22 13.53
CA GLN A 360 3.83 21.42 13.42
C GLN A 360 2.86 21.39 12.24
N PRO A 361 1.61 21.88 12.43
CA PRO A 361 0.62 21.93 11.36
C PRO A 361 1.09 22.69 10.11
N CYS A 362 1.86 23.77 10.28
CA CYS A 362 2.35 24.57 9.14
C CYS A 362 3.40 23.83 8.31
N TYR A 363 4.29 23.06 8.96
CA TYR A 363 5.29 22.23 8.29
C TYR A 363 4.62 21.14 7.46
N VAL A 364 3.69 20.40 8.09
CA VAL A 364 2.92 19.34 7.42
C VAL A 364 2.07 19.91 6.29
N HIS A 365 1.44 21.07 6.51
CA HIS A 365 0.65 21.76 5.49
C HIS A 365 1.51 22.12 4.28
N PHE A 366 2.66 22.77 4.50
CA PHE A 366 3.59 23.14 3.44
C PHE A 366 4.03 21.93 2.62
N MET A 367 4.39 20.82 3.29
CA MET A 367 4.74 19.57 2.59
C MET A 367 3.56 18.94 1.83
N SER A 368 2.33 19.06 2.35
CA SER A 368 1.13 18.52 1.70
C SER A 368 0.73 19.27 0.42
N LYS A 369 1.14 20.54 0.27
CA LYS A 369 0.88 21.35 -0.94
C LYS A 369 1.64 20.84 -2.15
N TRP A 370 2.80 20.22 -1.93
CA TRP A 370 3.59 19.62 -2.99
C TRP A 370 2.92 18.32 -3.45
N ASN A 371 2.25 18.39 -4.60
CA ASN A 371 1.58 17.21 -5.15
C ASN A 371 2.58 16.26 -5.83
N LEU A 372 3.29 15.50 -4.99
CA LEU A 372 4.26 14.49 -5.42
C LEU A 372 3.61 13.37 -6.26
N ALA A 373 2.29 13.16 -6.11
CA ALA A 373 1.58 12.15 -6.89
C ALA A 373 1.40 12.55 -8.36
N ILE A 374 0.99 13.80 -8.63
CA ILE A 374 0.89 14.34 -9.99
C ILE A 374 2.29 14.42 -10.62
N TYR A 375 3.28 14.90 -9.88
CA TYR A 375 4.67 14.91 -10.35
C TYR A 375 5.13 13.53 -10.80
N PHE A 376 4.95 12.51 -9.94
CA PHE A 376 5.30 11.13 -10.29
C PHE A 376 4.51 10.63 -11.50
N GLN A 377 3.23 10.98 -11.63
CA GLN A 377 2.41 10.55 -12.75
C GLN A 377 2.91 11.12 -14.09
N ILE A 378 3.31 12.39 -14.13
CA ILE A 378 3.87 13.01 -15.33
C ILE A 378 5.21 12.36 -15.69
N ARG A 379 6.11 12.17 -14.70
CA ARG A 379 7.40 11.49 -14.91
C ARG A 379 7.24 10.02 -15.30
N PHE A 380 6.26 9.32 -14.72
CA PHE A 380 5.91 7.95 -15.10
C PHE A 380 5.52 7.89 -16.58
N GLN A 381 4.64 8.80 -17.03
CA GLN A 381 4.20 8.84 -18.42
C GLN A 381 5.35 9.19 -19.37
N GLU A 382 6.17 10.17 -19.04
CA GLU A 382 7.36 10.55 -19.82
C GLU A 382 8.31 9.36 -20.01
N ILE A 383 8.69 8.69 -18.92
CA ILE A 383 9.64 7.56 -18.93
C ILE A 383 9.03 6.32 -19.60
N ALA A 384 7.79 5.97 -19.26
CA ALA A 384 7.15 4.77 -19.81
C ALA A 384 6.79 4.93 -21.30
N CYS A 385 6.36 6.11 -21.75
CA CYS A 385 6.04 6.35 -23.15
C CYS A 385 7.26 6.21 -24.07
N GLN A 386 8.45 6.60 -23.62
CA GLN A 386 9.70 6.39 -24.38
C GLN A 386 9.92 4.89 -24.63
N LEU A 387 9.80 4.05 -23.60
CA LEU A 387 9.90 2.60 -23.75
C LEU A 387 8.81 2.03 -24.67
N GLU A 388 7.54 2.41 -24.48
CA GLU A 388 6.43 1.90 -25.31
C GLU A 388 6.62 2.26 -26.79
N SER A 389 7.09 3.48 -27.09
CA SER A 389 7.36 3.90 -28.47
C SER A 389 8.45 3.07 -29.13
N ALA A 390 9.51 2.73 -28.39
CA ALA A 390 10.60 1.91 -28.90
C ALA A 390 10.21 0.42 -29.05
N ILE A 391 9.33 -0.09 -28.17
CA ILE A 391 8.80 -1.45 -28.25
C ILE A 391 7.93 -1.67 -29.50
N ILE A 392 7.24 -0.64 -29.99
CA ILE A 392 6.42 -0.71 -31.22
C ILE A 392 7.30 -0.94 -32.46
N GLN A 393 8.53 -0.44 -32.48
CA GLN A 393 9.47 -0.57 -33.61
C GLN A 393 10.76 -1.30 -33.18
N PRO A 394 10.71 -2.62 -32.94
CA PRO A 394 11.83 -3.36 -32.37
C PRO A 394 13.01 -3.57 -33.33
N SER A 395 12.81 -3.36 -34.64
CA SER A 395 13.86 -3.48 -35.65
C SER A 395 14.74 -2.24 -35.77
N GLN A 396 14.45 -1.17 -35.05
CA GLN A 396 15.25 0.05 -35.12
C GLN A 396 16.58 -0.12 -34.36
N ARG A 397 17.68 0.23 -35.02
CA ARG A 397 19.02 0.19 -34.42
C ARG A 397 19.20 1.32 -33.40
N SER A 398 19.87 1.00 -32.31
CA SER A 398 20.35 1.97 -31.31
C SER A 398 21.29 2.99 -31.96
N LYS A 399 21.27 4.23 -31.44
CA LYS A 399 22.26 5.25 -31.82
C LYS A 399 23.50 5.21 -30.93
N GLY A 400 23.39 4.65 -29.72
CA GLY A 400 24.48 4.45 -28.78
C GLY A 400 25.23 3.14 -28.99
N ASP A 401 26.47 3.11 -28.48
CA ASP A 401 27.37 1.95 -28.53
C ASP A 401 27.04 0.85 -27.49
N GLU A 402 26.22 1.15 -26.48
CA GLU A 402 25.98 0.25 -25.34
C GLU A 402 25.02 -0.92 -25.62
N PHE A 403 24.09 -0.74 -26.55
CA PHE A 403 23.08 -1.72 -26.97
C PHE A 403 22.92 -1.69 -28.49
N LEU A 404 22.46 -2.79 -29.07
CA LEU A 404 22.31 -2.92 -30.51
C LEU A 404 20.95 -2.39 -31.00
N LEU A 405 19.89 -2.57 -30.21
CA LEU A 405 18.53 -2.21 -30.55
C LEU A 405 18.02 -1.02 -29.71
N SER A 406 17.25 -0.14 -30.35
CA SER A 406 16.68 1.04 -29.70
C SER A 406 15.73 0.70 -28.56
N CYS A 407 15.06 -0.46 -28.61
CA CYS A 407 14.16 -0.91 -27.55
C CYS A 407 14.90 -1.23 -26.24
N HIS A 408 16.11 -1.77 -26.31
CA HIS A 408 16.95 -2.05 -25.15
C HIS A 408 17.69 -0.80 -24.66
N GLU A 409 18.10 0.08 -25.58
CA GLU A 409 18.62 1.41 -25.26
C GLU A 409 17.58 2.23 -24.49
N ALA A 410 16.36 2.34 -25.02
CA ALA A 410 15.24 3.05 -24.37
C ALA A 410 14.85 2.44 -23.01
N LEU A 411 14.91 1.11 -22.86
CA LEU A 411 14.72 0.47 -21.55
C LEU A 411 15.80 0.91 -20.58
N TRP A 412 17.06 0.88 -20.99
CA TRP A 412 18.19 1.21 -20.13
C TRP A 412 18.20 2.69 -19.74
N ASP A 413 17.92 3.57 -20.69
CA ASP A 413 17.77 5.01 -20.43
C ASP A 413 16.59 5.28 -19.51
N ALA A 414 15.44 4.61 -19.69
CA ALA A 414 14.32 4.71 -18.78
C ALA A 414 14.68 4.29 -17.35
N LEU A 415 15.45 3.20 -17.20
CA LEU A 415 15.95 2.73 -15.90
C LEU A 415 16.91 3.74 -15.26
N ARG A 416 17.87 4.28 -16.02
CA ARG A 416 18.79 5.33 -15.53
C ARG A 416 18.03 6.60 -15.14
N ARG A 417 17.08 7.04 -15.97
CA ARG A 417 16.30 8.26 -15.77
C ARG A 417 15.43 8.22 -14.52
N CYS A 418 14.99 7.03 -14.08
CA CYS A 418 14.26 6.86 -12.81
C CYS A 418 15.08 7.30 -11.57
N TRP A 419 16.42 7.23 -11.66
CA TRP A 419 17.35 7.45 -10.54
C TRP A 419 18.27 8.65 -10.75
N ASP A 420 18.01 9.44 -11.79
CA ASP A 420 18.74 10.65 -12.14
C ASP A 420 18.50 11.77 -11.13
N GLU A 421 19.47 12.66 -10.92
CA GLU A 421 19.39 13.76 -9.93
C GLU A 421 18.23 14.70 -10.21
N ASP A 422 17.97 14.96 -11.48
CA ASP A 422 16.94 15.89 -11.93
C ASP A 422 15.52 15.30 -11.87
N VAL A 423 15.38 14.00 -11.61
CA VAL A 423 14.10 13.29 -11.64
C VAL A 423 13.75 12.66 -10.29
N PHE A 424 14.75 12.08 -9.62
CA PHE A 424 14.57 11.34 -8.38
C PHE A 424 14.23 12.27 -7.22
N LEU A 425 13.17 11.90 -6.48
CA LEU A 425 12.81 12.54 -5.22
C LEU A 425 12.80 11.48 -4.12
N ALA A 426 13.53 11.74 -3.03
CA ALA A 426 13.66 10.82 -1.90
C ALA A 426 12.32 10.29 -1.33
N PRO A 427 11.26 11.12 -1.16
CA PRO A 427 9.95 10.64 -0.68
C PRO A 427 9.26 9.66 -1.66
N LEU A 428 9.63 9.69 -2.93
CA LEU A 428 9.06 8.86 -4.00
C LEU A 428 9.91 7.62 -4.31
N SER A 429 10.94 7.33 -3.51
CA SER A 429 11.84 6.18 -3.67
C SER A 429 11.12 4.87 -3.93
N HIS A 430 10.10 4.55 -3.13
CA HIS A 430 9.27 3.35 -3.30
C HIS A 430 8.53 3.29 -4.65
N ARG A 431 8.11 4.44 -5.20
CA ARG A 431 7.41 4.51 -6.49
C ARG A 431 8.37 4.38 -7.67
N PHE A 432 9.54 5.02 -7.60
CA PHE A 432 10.58 4.88 -8.62
C PHE A 432 11.17 3.47 -8.66
N TRP A 433 11.33 2.83 -7.49
CA TRP A 433 11.69 1.41 -7.43
C TRP A 433 10.62 0.53 -8.07
N LYS A 434 9.34 0.75 -7.74
CA LYS A 434 8.24 0.04 -8.40
C LYS A 434 8.25 0.25 -9.91
N LEU A 435 8.50 1.47 -10.39
CA LEU A 435 8.59 1.78 -11.83
C LEU A 435 9.73 1.01 -12.49
N THR A 436 10.91 0.96 -11.85
CA THR A 436 12.07 0.19 -12.32
C THR A 436 11.69 -1.27 -12.60
N LEU A 437 11.00 -1.91 -11.64
CA LEU A 437 10.52 -3.29 -11.80
C LEU A 437 9.41 -3.42 -12.85
N GLN A 438 8.51 -2.44 -12.95
CA GLN A 438 7.44 -2.43 -13.95
C GLN A 438 7.98 -2.30 -15.38
N LEU A 439 9.02 -1.49 -15.61
CA LEU A 439 9.68 -1.36 -16.91
C LEU A 439 10.31 -2.70 -17.34
N LEU A 440 11.02 -3.37 -16.42
CA LEU A 440 11.60 -4.70 -16.66
C LEU A 440 10.53 -5.76 -16.94
N ALA A 441 9.47 -5.78 -16.13
CA ALA A 441 8.36 -6.72 -16.31
C ALA A 441 7.61 -6.49 -17.64
N ARG A 442 7.41 -5.22 -18.02
CA ARG A 442 6.76 -4.85 -19.28
C ARG A 442 7.60 -5.28 -20.49
N HIS A 443 8.91 -5.01 -20.46
CA HIS A 443 9.83 -5.43 -21.50
C HIS A 443 9.89 -6.97 -21.63
N ARG A 444 9.99 -7.68 -20.50
CA ARG A 444 9.93 -9.14 -20.47
C ARG A 444 8.63 -9.68 -21.08
N GLY A 445 7.49 -9.11 -20.68
CA GLY A 445 6.18 -9.51 -21.19
C GLY A 445 6.04 -9.28 -22.69
N TRP A 446 6.59 -8.17 -23.19
CA TRP A 446 6.67 -7.92 -24.63
C TRP A 446 7.57 -8.96 -25.34
N LEU A 447 8.79 -9.21 -24.86
CA LEU A 447 9.70 -10.21 -25.44
C LEU A 447 9.05 -11.58 -25.52
N GLN A 448 8.39 -12.03 -24.45
CA GLN A 448 7.69 -13.31 -24.41
C GLN A 448 6.59 -13.38 -25.48
N GLN A 449 5.77 -12.33 -25.61
CA GLN A 449 4.73 -12.25 -26.64
C GLN A 449 5.33 -12.22 -28.05
N TYR A 450 6.41 -11.47 -28.26
CA TYR A 450 7.08 -11.35 -29.55
C TYR A 450 7.67 -12.69 -30.00
N THR A 451 8.33 -13.41 -29.09
CA THR A 451 8.85 -14.77 -29.37
C THR A 451 7.75 -15.79 -29.62
N ALA A 452 6.57 -15.63 -29.01
CA ALA A 452 5.45 -16.56 -29.17
C ALA A 452 4.64 -16.30 -30.46
N ARG A 453 4.37 -15.03 -30.80
CA ARG A 453 3.50 -14.64 -31.93
C ARG A 453 4.08 -15.02 -33.30
N SER A 454 5.39 -15.02 -33.47
CA SER A 454 6.00 -15.42 -34.75
C SER A 454 5.90 -16.94 -35.01
N GLY A 455 5.55 -17.75 -33.99
CA GLY A 455 5.39 -19.21 -34.05
C GLY A 455 4.07 -19.72 -34.62
N ALA A 456 2.97 -18.99 -34.42
CA ALA A 456 1.67 -19.32 -34.97
C ALA A 456 1.55 -18.67 -36.35
N GLY A 457 1.16 -19.44 -37.37
CA GLY A 457 1.06 -18.97 -38.75
C GLY A 457 0.30 -17.65 -38.86
N GLU A 458 0.74 -16.81 -39.79
CA GLU A 458 0.05 -15.62 -40.27
C GLU A 458 -1.34 -16.00 -40.81
N GLU A 459 -2.33 -16.08 -39.94
CA GLU A 459 -3.75 -16.01 -40.30
C GLU A 459 -4.48 -15.20 -39.21
N THR A 460 -4.72 -13.90 -39.46
CA THR A 460 -5.98 -13.14 -39.31
C THR A 460 -5.83 -11.62 -39.06
N SER A 461 -5.90 -10.87 -40.17
CA SER A 461 -6.74 -9.68 -40.48
C SER A 461 -6.76 -8.34 -39.69
N SER A 462 -6.72 -7.27 -40.52
CA SER A 462 -7.46 -5.96 -40.53
C SER A 462 -6.63 -4.71 -40.15
N GLY A 463 -6.40 -3.65 -40.96
CA GLY A 463 -6.77 -3.13 -42.31
C GLY A 463 -6.21 -1.66 -42.42
N PRO A 464 -6.52 -0.79 -43.41
CA PRO A 464 -7.13 -0.95 -44.73
C PRO A 464 -6.20 -0.59 -45.92
N GLU A 465 -6.72 -0.84 -47.12
CA GLU A 465 -6.14 -0.72 -48.46
C GLU A 465 -5.46 0.61 -48.83
N ALA A 466 -4.32 0.51 -49.55
CA ALA A 466 -4.00 1.37 -50.70
C ALA A 466 -2.82 0.79 -51.52
N GLY A 467 -3.07 0.50 -52.80
CA GLY A 467 -2.05 0.53 -53.85
C GLY A 467 -1.54 -0.82 -54.35
N ASP A 468 -2.10 -1.28 -55.47
CA ASP A 468 -1.55 -2.31 -56.34
C ASP A 468 -0.06 -2.09 -56.63
N SER A 469 0.74 -3.14 -56.44
CA SER A 469 1.97 -3.39 -57.16
C SER A 469 2.20 -4.89 -57.15
N GLU A 470 1.79 -5.55 -58.23
CA GLU A 470 2.26 -6.88 -58.59
C GLU A 470 3.77 -6.82 -58.80
N ASP A 471 4.56 -7.37 -57.89
CA ASP A 471 5.85 -7.93 -58.26
C ASP A 471 6.22 -9.10 -57.34
N GLY A 472 6.70 -10.18 -57.95
CA GLY A 472 6.92 -11.47 -57.31
C GLY A 472 8.00 -11.41 -56.23
N GLY A 473 7.59 -11.42 -54.97
CA GLY A 473 8.48 -11.45 -53.80
C GLY A 473 9.19 -12.80 -53.65
N GLY A 474 10.40 -12.89 -54.19
CA GLY A 474 11.41 -13.80 -53.65
C GLY A 474 11.69 -13.43 -52.19
N CYS A 475 11.77 -14.42 -51.32
CA CYS A 475 12.24 -14.27 -49.95
C CYS A 475 13.74 -13.94 -49.95
N ASP A 476 14.09 -12.72 -50.35
CA ASP A 476 15.41 -12.17 -50.11
C ASP A 476 15.47 -11.89 -48.60
N ALA A 477 16.16 -12.77 -47.87
CA ALA A 477 16.61 -12.46 -46.52
C ALA A 477 17.63 -11.33 -46.67
N SER A 478 17.16 -10.07 -46.77
CA SER A 478 18.04 -8.91 -46.84
C SER A 478 18.83 -8.87 -45.55
N VAL A 479 20.10 -9.24 -45.67
CA VAL A 479 21.02 -9.34 -44.56
C VAL A 479 21.59 -7.96 -44.23
N ASP A 480 20.72 -7.06 -43.77
CA ASP A 480 21.09 -5.68 -43.49
C ASP A 480 21.09 -5.41 -41.97
N LEU A 481 22.25 -4.98 -41.46
CA LEU A 481 22.44 -4.55 -40.07
C LEU A 481 21.83 -3.16 -39.81
N ALA A 482 21.50 -2.40 -40.86
CA ALA A 482 20.83 -1.10 -40.72
C ALA A 482 19.32 -1.25 -40.52
N ASN A 483 18.71 -2.32 -41.03
CA ASN A 483 17.31 -2.67 -40.81
C ASN A 483 17.19 -4.17 -40.49
N PRO A 484 17.56 -4.60 -39.27
CA PRO A 484 17.58 -6.01 -38.90
C PRO A 484 16.18 -6.61 -38.95
N GLN A 485 15.98 -7.53 -39.89
CA GLN A 485 14.76 -8.33 -40.02
C GLN A 485 15.07 -9.82 -39.86
N GLY A 486 14.06 -10.58 -39.44
CA GLY A 486 14.15 -12.04 -39.34
C GLY A 486 15.29 -12.52 -38.41
N PRO A 487 16.16 -13.44 -38.86
CA PRO A 487 17.20 -14.03 -38.02
C PRO A 487 18.19 -13.03 -37.41
N VAL A 488 18.55 -11.95 -38.13
CA VAL A 488 19.51 -10.94 -37.64
C VAL A 488 18.97 -10.23 -36.40
N LEU A 489 17.67 -9.90 -36.40
CA LEU A 489 17.01 -9.28 -35.26
C LEU A 489 17.03 -10.18 -34.01
N PHE A 490 16.79 -11.49 -34.17
CA PHE A 490 16.82 -12.41 -33.03
C PHE A 490 18.22 -12.59 -32.43
N VAL A 491 19.28 -12.52 -33.25
CA VAL A 491 20.66 -12.50 -32.74
C VAL A 491 20.90 -11.23 -31.91
N MET A 492 20.50 -10.06 -32.41
CA MET A 492 20.63 -8.79 -31.69
C MET A 492 19.83 -8.77 -30.39
N LEU A 493 18.57 -9.23 -30.42
CA LEU A 493 17.72 -9.36 -29.23
C LEU A 493 18.36 -10.26 -28.17
N HIS A 494 18.93 -11.40 -28.58
CA HIS A 494 19.58 -12.31 -27.65
C HIS A 494 20.83 -11.68 -27.00
N CYS A 495 21.65 -10.98 -27.77
CA CYS A 495 22.83 -10.28 -27.25
C CYS A 495 22.45 -9.16 -26.28
N ASP A 496 21.45 -8.33 -26.64
CA ASP A 496 21.00 -7.22 -25.79
C ASP A 496 20.33 -7.71 -24.51
N VAL A 497 19.53 -8.78 -24.55
CA VAL A 497 18.93 -9.39 -23.34
C VAL A 497 20.01 -9.86 -22.37
N LYS A 498 21.06 -10.53 -22.86
CA LYS A 498 22.21 -10.95 -22.03
C LYS A 498 22.95 -9.72 -21.47
N SER A 499 23.13 -8.69 -22.28
CA SER A 499 23.76 -7.43 -21.87
C SER A 499 22.98 -6.75 -20.73
N VAL A 500 21.67 -6.53 -20.91
CA VAL A 500 20.80 -5.95 -19.87
C VAL A 500 20.85 -6.78 -18.58
N ALA A 501 20.69 -8.10 -18.67
CA ALA A 501 20.69 -8.98 -17.50
C ALA A 501 22.01 -8.89 -16.70
N SER A 502 23.15 -8.77 -17.39
CA SER A 502 24.46 -8.61 -16.74
C SER A 502 24.67 -7.23 -16.11
N LYS A 503 24.14 -6.16 -16.74
CA LYS A 503 24.31 -4.79 -16.27
C LYS A 503 23.36 -4.43 -15.11
N LEU A 504 22.25 -5.14 -14.89
CA LEU A 504 21.30 -4.86 -13.78
C LEU A 504 21.97 -4.82 -12.40
N GLY A 505 22.99 -5.65 -12.15
CA GLY A 505 23.77 -5.60 -10.92
C GLY A 505 24.53 -4.28 -10.75
N SER A 506 25.15 -3.78 -11.84
CA SER A 506 25.84 -2.48 -11.83
C SER A 506 24.88 -1.31 -11.65
N LEU A 507 23.67 -1.38 -12.22
CA LEU A 507 22.64 -0.34 -12.00
C LEU A 507 22.34 -0.18 -10.51
N LEU A 508 22.18 -1.29 -9.78
CA LEU A 508 21.92 -1.26 -8.34
C LEU A 508 23.07 -0.60 -7.57
N THR A 509 24.31 -1.02 -7.84
CA THR A 509 25.50 -0.56 -7.12
C THR A 509 25.83 0.91 -7.44
N ASP A 510 25.78 1.29 -8.71
CA ASP A 510 26.31 2.57 -9.18
C ASP A 510 25.27 3.70 -9.13
N THR A 511 23.98 3.40 -9.31
CA THR A 511 22.93 4.44 -9.40
C THR A 511 21.94 4.41 -8.23
N VAL A 512 21.38 3.24 -7.90
CA VAL A 512 20.30 3.13 -6.90
C VAL A 512 20.83 3.24 -5.47
N GLN A 513 21.92 2.52 -5.17
CA GLN A 513 22.50 2.47 -3.83
C GLN A 513 22.95 3.84 -3.27
N PRO A 514 23.69 4.68 -4.00
CA PRO A 514 24.10 5.99 -3.46
C PRO A 514 22.89 6.88 -3.13
N ARG A 515 21.81 6.82 -3.92
CA ARG A 515 20.59 7.60 -3.72
C ARG A 515 19.82 7.17 -2.49
N LEU A 516 19.63 5.86 -2.30
CA LEU A 516 18.90 5.32 -1.15
C LEU A 516 19.70 5.40 0.15
N ARG A 517 21.04 5.40 0.10
CA ARG A 517 21.87 5.65 1.29
C ARG A 517 21.64 7.06 1.85
N GLN A 518 21.47 8.05 0.98
CA GLN A 518 21.18 9.43 1.40
C GLN A 518 19.83 9.54 2.13
N THR A 519 18.88 8.65 1.86
CA THR A 519 17.59 8.61 2.55
C THR A 519 17.60 7.77 3.83
N GLY A 520 18.75 7.25 4.25
CA GLY A 520 18.89 6.41 5.44
C GLY A 520 18.43 4.95 5.25
N PHE A 521 18.24 4.49 4.01
CA PHE A 521 17.86 3.10 3.73
C PHE A 521 19.06 2.15 3.91
N THR A 522 18.83 0.99 4.53
CA THR A 522 19.89 0.04 4.91
C THR A 522 19.72 -1.36 4.29
N GLU A 523 18.52 -1.74 3.87
CA GLU A 523 18.18 -3.10 3.44
C GLU A 523 18.46 -3.36 1.94
N PHE A 524 19.71 -3.11 1.50
CA PHE A 524 20.10 -3.27 0.09
C PHE A 524 20.08 -4.73 -0.41
N GLN A 525 20.10 -5.70 0.50
CA GLN A 525 20.08 -7.13 0.15
C GLN A 525 18.77 -7.51 -0.54
N LEU A 526 17.63 -7.03 -0.03
CA LEU A 526 16.30 -7.30 -0.62
C LEU A 526 16.18 -6.74 -2.04
N LEU A 527 16.73 -5.55 -2.28
CA LEU A 527 16.74 -4.93 -3.60
C LEU A 527 17.59 -5.72 -4.59
N LYS A 528 18.73 -6.25 -4.11
CA LYS A 528 19.61 -7.12 -4.90
C LYS A 528 18.91 -8.42 -5.27
N GLU A 529 18.30 -9.10 -4.31
CA GLU A 529 17.58 -10.34 -4.54
C GLU A 529 16.46 -10.16 -5.58
N GLY A 530 15.69 -9.06 -5.50
CA GLY A 530 14.64 -8.75 -6.47
C GLY A 530 15.17 -8.47 -7.89
N LEU A 531 16.33 -7.81 -8.02
CA LEU A 531 16.96 -7.59 -9.34
C LEU A 531 17.63 -8.84 -9.88
N ASP A 532 18.22 -9.67 -9.02
CA ASP A 532 18.78 -10.97 -9.40
C ASP A 532 17.67 -11.88 -9.93
N GLU A 533 16.48 -11.89 -9.30
CA GLU A 533 15.30 -12.57 -9.81
C GLU A 533 14.88 -12.02 -11.19
N CYS A 534 14.80 -10.69 -11.35
CA CYS A 534 14.50 -10.08 -12.66
C CYS A 534 15.52 -10.47 -13.74
N SER A 535 16.80 -10.51 -13.41
CA SER A 535 17.88 -10.96 -14.30
C SER A 535 17.70 -12.42 -14.72
N GLN A 536 17.44 -13.31 -13.76
CA GLN A 536 17.15 -14.73 -14.03
C GLN A 536 15.91 -14.90 -14.92
N LEU A 537 14.85 -14.13 -14.66
CA LEU A 537 13.62 -14.17 -15.43
C LEU A 537 13.80 -13.65 -16.87
N LEU A 538 14.65 -12.64 -17.10
CA LEU A 538 15.03 -12.22 -18.45
C LEU A 538 15.88 -13.29 -19.14
N MET A 539 16.87 -13.84 -18.45
CA MET A 539 17.72 -14.90 -18.97
C MET A 539 16.92 -16.17 -19.33
N SER A 540 15.81 -16.44 -18.66
CA SER A 540 14.91 -17.57 -18.98
C SER A 540 14.24 -17.47 -20.35
N LEU A 541 14.20 -16.27 -20.96
CA LEU A 541 13.66 -16.08 -22.32
C LEU A 541 14.70 -16.36 -23.41
N THR A 542 15.98 -16.33 -23.06
CA THR A 542 17.12 -16.59 -23.96
C THR A 542 16.96 -17.88 -24.78
N PRO A 543 16.58 -19.04 -24.18
CA PRO A 543 16.38 -20.28 -24.94
C PRO A 543 15.21 -20.20 -25.93
N SER A 544 14.15 -19.44 -25.61
CA SER A 544 13.00 -19.27 -26.51
C SER A 544 13.36 -18.42 -27.73
N ILE A 545 14.17 -17.37 -27.53
CA ILE A 545 14.73 -16.56 -28.62
C ILE A 545 15.65 -17.43 -29.50
N SER A 546 16.56 -18.20 -28.88
CA SER A 546 17.46 -19.11 -29.57
C SER A 546 16.72 -20.19 -30.37
N ALA A 547 15.68 -20.82 -29.79
CA ALA A 547 14.87 -21.81 -30.48
C ALA A 547 14.16 -21.23 -31.72
N ARG A 548 13.70 -19.97 -31.63
CA ARG A 548 13.07 -19.29 -32.75
C ARG A 548 14.08 -18.96 -33.86
N LEU A 549 15.24 -18.40 -33.48
CA LEU A 549 16.35 -18.15 -34.39
C LEU A 549 16.74 -19.43 -35.14
N VAL A 550 16.92 -20.54 -34.42
CA VAL A 550 17.25 -21.85 -35.00
C VAL A 550 16.17 -22.30 -35.98
N SER A 551 14.89 -22.18 -35.62
CA SER A 551 13.78 -22.57 -36.49
C SER A 551 13.72 -21.76 -37.79
N ASP A 552 13.90 -20.44 -37.71
CA ASP A 552 13.78 -19.56 -38.89
C ASP A 552 14.96 -19.75 -39.85
N VAL A 553 16.18 -19.88 -39.32
CA VAL A 553 17.37 -20.19 -40.14
C VAL A 553 17.27 -21.60 -40.74
N ALA A 554 16.82 -22.59 -39.97
CA ALA A 554 16.64 -23.95 -40.47
C ALA A 554 15.61 -24.01 -41.60
N LYS A 555 14.47 -23.29 -41.48
CA LYS A 555 13.47 -23.17 -42.56
C LYS A 555 14.07 -22.57 -43.82
N ALA A 556 14.85 -21.49 -43.70
CA ALA A 556 15.51 -20.86 -44.84
C ALA A 556 16.48 -21.84 -45.55
N CYS A 557 17.28 -22.59 -44.79
CA CYS A 557 18.16 -23.62 -45.33
C CYS A 557 17.37 -24.77 -46.00
N CYS A 558 16.23 -25.17 -45.42
CA CYS A 558 15.40 -26.26 -45.93
C CYS A 558 14.68 -25.95 -47.26
N VAL A 559 14.55 -24.67 -47.65
CA VAL A 559 13.99 -24.30 -48.97
C VAL A 559 14.77 -24.95 -50.11
N GLN A 560 16.10 -25.02 -49.97
CA GLN A 560 16.99 -25.61 -50.98
C GLN A 560 16.85 -27.14 -51.07
N LEU A 561 16.36 -27.80 -50.02
CA LEU A 561 16.11 -29.25 -50.02
C LEU A 561 14.93 -29.66 -50.91
N LYS A 562 14.10 -28.72 -51.35
CA LYS A 562 13.02 -28.98 -52.33
C LYS A 562 13.55 -29.43 -53.70
N MET A 563 14.85 -29.27 -53.97
CA MET A 563 15.50 -29.74 -55.19
C MET A 563 15.86 -31.23 -55.16
N VAL A 564 15.90 -31.86 -53.97
CA VAL A 564 16.28 -33.29 -53.81
C VAL A 564 15.30 -34.23 -54.53
N PRO A 565 13.96 -34.04 -54.48
CA PRO A 565 13.01 -34.86 -55.23
C PRO A 565 13.09 -34.74 -56.75
N ASP A 566 13.78 -33.73 -57.29
CA ASP A 566 13.99 -33.57 -58.74
C ASP A 566 15.19 -34.38 -59.25
N ILE A 567 16.08 -34.86 -58.38
CA ILE A 567 17.26 -35.66 -58.75
C ILE A 567 16.89 -36.89 -59.62
N PRO A 568 15.83 -37.67 -59.31
CA PRO A 568 15.42 -38.77 -60.17
C PRO A 568 15.02 -38.35 -61.59
N ARG A 569 14.48 -37.14 -61.79
CA ARG A 569 14.12 -36.63 -63.11
C ARG A 569 15.35 -36.29 -63.95
N LEU A 570 16.46 -35.93 -63.30
CA LEU A 570 17.70 -35.53 -63.98
C LEU A 570 18.45 -36.71 -64.61
N TYR A 571 18.25 -37.93 -64.12
CA TYR A 571 18.97 -39.14 -64.56
C TYR A 571 18.10 -40.16 -65.30
N ARG A 572 16.78 -40.15 -65.08
CA ARG A 572 15.89 -41.11 -65.76
C ARG A 572 15.70 -40.74 -67.22
N ARG A 573 16.04 -41.66 -68.13
CA ARG A 573 15.86 -41.49 -69.59
C ARG A 573 16.62 -40.29 -70.15
N THR A 574 17.62 -39.80 -69.43
CA THR A 574 18.58 -38.81 -69.89
C THR A 574 19.89 -39.56 -70.10
N ASN A 575 20.55 -39.43 -71.25
CA ASN A 575 21.87 -40.05 -71.50
C ASN A 575 22.99 -39.34 -70.71
N ARG A 576 22.72 -38.94 -69.47
CA ARG A 576 23.64 -38.20 -68.61
C ARG A 576 24.73 -39.14 -68.08
N GLU A 577 25.95 -38.61 -68.03
CA GLU A 577 27.13 -39.32 -67.53
C GLU A 577 27.00 -39.68 -66.04
N VAL A 578 27.85 -40.59 -65.57
CA VAL A 578 27.88 -41.01 -64.17
C VAL A 578 28.23 -39.80 -63.28
N PRO A 579 27.48 -39.54 -62.20
CA PRO A 579 27.74 -38.43 -61.28
C PRO A 579 29.18 -38.41 -60.74
N SER A 580 29.86 -37.28 -60.85
CA SER A 580 31.19 -37.04 -60.26
C SER A 580 31.29 -35.72 -59.48
N LYS A 581 30.26 -34.88 -59.54
CA LYS A 581 30.20 -33.57 -58.89
C LYS A 581 28.94 -33.47 -58.02
N PRO A 582 28.99 -32.75 -56.89
CA PRO A 582 27.82 -32.49 -56.07
C PRO A 582 26.80 -31.63 -56.82
N SER A 583 25.53 -31.80 -56.48
CA SER A 583 24.43 -31.00 -57.00
C SER A 583 24.55 -29.53 -56.57
N SER A 584 24.08 -28.61 -57.42
CA SER A 584 24.19 -27.17 -57.18
C SER A 584 23.51 -26.70 -55.89
N TYR A 585 22.40 -27.34 -55.50
CA TYR A 585 21.68 -26.98 -54.27
C TYR A 585 22.52 -27.23 -53.01
N VAL A 586 23.40 -28.25 -52.98
CA VAL A 586 24.24 -28.58 -51.81
C VAL A 586 25.13 -27.41 -51.40
N GLN A 587 25.56 -26.61 -52.37
CA GLN A 587 26.35 -25.42 -52.08
C GLN A 587 25.53 -24.31 -51.42
N GLN A 588 24.22 -24.27 -51.68
CA GLN A 588 23.29 -23.24 -51.26
C GLN A 588 22.53 -23.59 -49.97
N ILE A 589 22.38 -24.88 -49.59
CA ILE A 589 21.64 -25.31 -48.39
C ILE A 589 22.09 -24.54 -47.14
N LEU A 590 23.40 -24.47 -46.91
CA LEU A 590 23.98 -23.87 -45.70
C LEU A 590 24.35 -22.39 -45.89
N SER A 591 24.06 -21.80 -47.06
CA SER A 591 24.38 -20.40 -47.33
C SER A 591 23.71 -19.41 -46.36
N PRO A 592 22.42 -19.55 -45.95
CA PRO A 592 21.80 -18.61 -45.01
C PRO A 592 22.43 -18.65 -43.62
N LEU A 593 22.87 -19.83 -43.18
CA LEU A 593 23.57 -20.01 -41.90
C LEU A 593 24.99 -19.44 -41.96
N ALA A 594 25.71 -19.66 -43.07
CA ALA A 594 27.06 -19.14 -43.29
C ALA A 594 27.07 -17.61 -43.29
N THR A 595 26.17 -16.98 -44.06
CA THR A 595 26.07 -15.52 -44.12
C THR A 595 25.75 -14.91 -42.75
N LEU A 596 24.84 -15.53 -41.99
CA LEU A 596 24.46 -15.05 -40.67
C LEU A 596 25.61 -15.17 -39.66
N LYS A 597 26.34 -16.30 -39.69
CA LYS A 597 27.51 -16.53 -38.84
C LYS A 597 28.66 -15.58 -39.16
N ASP A 598 28.89 -15.32 -40.45
CA ASP A 598 29.94 -14.41 -40.89
C ASP A 598 29.69 -12.98 -40.36
N LEU A 599 28.45 -12.50 -40.37
CA LEU A 599 28.11 -11.20 -39.77
C LEU A 599 28.26 -11.19 -38.25
N GLY A 600 27.87 -12.28 -37.59
CA GLY A 600 28.05 -12.43 -36.16
C GLY A 600 29.52 -12.40 -35.77
N SER A 601 30.38 -13.07 -36.54
CA SER A 601 31.82 -13.11 -36.29
C SER A 601 32.57 -11.83 -36.69
N GLN A 602 32.08 -11.09 -37.68
CA GLN A 602 32.66 -9.80 -38.10
C GLN A 602 32.32 -8.65 -37.14
N ASN A 603 31.19 -8.73 -36.43
CA ASN A 603 30.79 -7.72 -35.45
C ASN A 603 31.13 -8.19 -34.03
N ALA A 604 32.16 -7.61 -33.42
CA ALA A 604 32.56 -7.94 -32.04
C ALA A 604 31.44 -7.73 -30.98
N SER A 605 30.41 -6.95 -31.31
CA SER A 605 29.24 -6.72 -30.47
C SER A 605 28.20 -7.86 -30.53
N LEU A 606 28.27 -8.73 -31.54
CA LEU A 606 27.37 -9.88 -31.72
C LEU A 606 28.08 -11.15 -31.23
N ASN A 607 27.88 -11.50 -29.96
CA ASN A 607 28.40 -12.74 -29.41
C ASN A 607 27.66 -13.96 -30.00
N TRP A 608 28.23 -14.55 -31.06
CA TRP A 608 27.71 -15.74 -31.71
C TRP A 608 27.74 -16.96 -30.79
N ASP A 609 26.58 -17.61 -30.58
CA ASP A 609 26.50 -18.83 -29.81
C ASP A 609 26.78 -20.06 -30.70
N PRO A 610 27.83 -20.86 -30.41
CA PRO A 610 28.12 -22.07 -31.19
C PRO A 610 26.99 -23.11 -31.15
N GLU A 611 26.13 -23.10 -30.13
CA GLU A 611 24.99 -24.01 -30.03
C GLU A 611 23.94 -23.75 -31.11
N TRP A 612 23.80 -22.50 -31.58
CA TRP A 612 22.90 -22.18 -32.69
C TRP A 612 23.31 -22.89 -33.97
N THR A 613 24.61 -22.91 -34.26
CA THR A 613 25.14 -23.57 -35.46
C THR A 613 24.86 -25.07 -35.41
N ALA A 614 25.14 -25.71 -34.28
CA ALA A 614 24.87 -27.14 -34.10
C ALA A 614 23.36 -27.47 -34.20
N SER A 615 22.51 -26.65 -33.59
CA SER A 615 21.06 -26.88 -33.56
C SER A 615 20.40 -26.67 -34.93
N VAL A 616 20.81 -25.65 -35.68
CA VAL A 616 20.35 -25.44 -37.07
C VAL A 616 20.77 -26.61 -37.95
N LEU A 617 22.04 -27.05 -37.85
CA LEU A 617 22.54 -28.17 -38.62
C LEU A 617 21.78 -29.47 -38.32
N GLU A 618 21.46 -29.73 -37.06
CA GLU A 618 20.66 -30.90 -36.68
C GLU A 618 19.25 -30.87 -37.30
N GLU A 619 18.56 -29.74 -37.25
CA GLU A 619 17.21 -29.61 -37.83
C GLU A 619 17.22 -29.73 -39.36
N VAL A 620 18.17 -29.08 -40.03
CA VAL A 620 18.35 -29.19 -41.49
C VAL A 620 18.70 -30.63 -41.88
N THR A 621 19.53 -31.32 -41.09
CA THR A 621 19.92 -32.70 -41.37
C THR A 621 18.77 -33.68 -41.19
N LYS A 622 17.89 -33.49 -40.19
CA LYS A 622 16.66 -34.28 -40.03
C LYS A 622 15.73 -34.13 -41.23
N GLN A 623 15.54 -32.90 -41.69
CA GLN A 623 14.72 -32.64 -42.87
C GLN A 623 15.35 -33.24 -44.13
N TYR A 624 16.67 -33.10 -44.30
CA TYR A 624 17.39 -33.69 -45.43
C TYR A 624 17.30 -35.23 -45.42
N MET A 625 17.40 -35.84 -44.24
CA MET A 625 17.20 -37.28 -44.08
C MET A 625 15.80 -37.72 -44.49
N THR A 626 14.77 -36.98 -44.07
CA THR A 626 13.38 -37.30 -44.42
C THR A 626 13.15 -37.23 -45.93
N VAL A 627 13.56 -36.13 -46.56
CA VAL A 627 13.41 -35.95 -48.01
C VAL A 627 14.21 -37.00 -48.80
N THR A 628 15.45 -37.30 -48.37
CA THR A 628 16.29 -38.32 -49.02
C THR A 628 15.68 -39.71 -48.89
N LYS A 629 15.14 -40.06 -47.72
CA LYS A 629 14.46 -41.34 -47.50
C LYS A 629 13.23 -41.48 -48.39
N ASP A 630 12.42 -40.44 -48.52
CA ASP A 630 11.24 -40.46 -49.41
C ASP A 630 11.62 -40.66 -50.88
N VAL A 631 12.68 -40.00 -51.33
CA VAL A 631 13.22 -40.17 -52.69
C VAL A 631 13.74 -41.60 -52.89
N LEU A 632 14.52 -42.14 -51.96
CA LEU A 632 15.05 -43.51 -52.04
C LEU A 632 13.94 -44.56 -52.04
N VAL A 633 12.89 -44.37 -51.23
CA VAL A 633 11.70 -45.25 -51.23
C VAL A 633 10.97 -45.18 -52.57
N SER A 634 10.81 -43.99 -53.15
CA SER A 634 10.20 -43.79 -54.47
C SER A 634 11.02 -44.45 -55.58
N VAL A 635 12.35 -44.30 -55.56
CA VAL A 635 13.28 -44.97 -56.48
C VAL A 635 13.17 -46.48 -56.38
N LYS A 636 13.20 -47.04 -55.16
CA LYS A 636 13.08 -48.49 -54.93
C LYS A 636 11.75 -49.05 -55.42
N LYS A 637 10.62 -48.39 -55.10
CA LYS A 637 9.29 -48.81 -55.59
C LYS A 637 9.22 -48.83 -57.11
N MET A 638 9.81 -47.85 -57.79
CA MET A 638 9.81 -47.82 -59.24
C MET A 638 10.78 -48.84 -59.84
N GLU A 639 11.97 -49.04 -59.27
CA GLU A 639 12.89 -50.09 -59.68
C GLU A 639 12.21 -51.48 -59.60
N ASP A 640 11.53 -51.78 -58.49
CA ASP A 640 10.80 -53.04 -58.30
C ASP A 640 9.67 -53.21 -59.33
N SER A 641 8.96 -52.12 -59.68
CA SER A 641 7.94 -52.13 -60.73
C SER A 641 8.53 -52.41 -62.11
N LEU A 642 9.70 -51.83 -62.43
CA LEU A 642 10.42 -52.04 -63.68
C LEU A 642 10.99 -53.46 -63.76
N LYS A 643 11.51 -54.01 -62.65
CA LYS A 643 11.96 -55.41 -62.56
C LYS A 643 10.79 -56.38 -62.78
N ARG A 644 9.61 -56.13 -62.20
CA ARG A 644 8.40 -56.94 -62.45
C ARG A 644 7.95 -56.88 -63.90
N LEU A 645 7.95 -55.69 -64.51
CA LEU A 645 7.56 -55.50 -65.91
C LEU A 645 8.58 -56.11 -66.89
N LYS A 646 9.88 -56.03 -66.60
CA LYS A 646 10.94 -56.72 -67.35
C LYS A 646 10.89 -58.24 -67.21
N ARG A 647 10.46 -58.78 -66.06
CA ARG A 647 10.24 -60.23 -65.89
C ARG A 647 9.03 -60.75 -66.69
N ALA A 648 8.08 -59.88 -67.04
CA ALA A 648 6.89 -60.23 -67.82
C ALA A 648 7.10 -60.15 -69.35
N ARG A 649 8.23 -59.62 -69.82
CA ARG A 649 8.57 -59.47 -71.25
C ARG A 649 9.89 -60.18 -71.53
N ASP A 650 9.89 -61.12 -72.47
CA ASP A 650 11.01 -62.04 -72.71
C ASP A 650 12.39 -61.36 -72.85
N ARG A 651 13.41 -62.08 -72.37
CA ARG A 651 14.81 -61.67 -72.18
C ARG A 651 15.46 -61.10 -73.44
N THR A 652 15.85 -59.83 -73.38
CA THR A 652 16.99 -59.32 -74.15
C THR A 652 18.10 -58.94 -73.16
N PRO A 653 19.31 -59.53 -73.22
CA PRO A 653 20.40 -59.15 -72.34
C PRO A 653 20.90 -57.74 -72.72
N LEU A 654 21.01 -56.85 -71.73
CA LEU A 654 21.75 -55.59 -71.87
C LEU A 654 23.25 -55.84 -71.61
N PRO A 655 24.15 -54.97 -72.13
CA PRO A 655 25.59 -55.09 -71.91
C PRO A 655 25.94 -54.95 -70.42
N GLU A 656 26.79 -55.86 -69.92
CA GLU A 656 27.41 -55.76 -68.60
C GLU A 656 28.32 -54.53 -68.55
N GLY A 657 28.06 -53.62 -67.60
CA GLY A 657 28.98 -52.52 -67.26
C GLY A 657 28.39 -51.11 -67.26
N ALA A 658 27.17 -50.88 -67.78
CA ALA A 658 26.53 -49.56 -67.71
C ALA A 658 25.71 -49.43 -66.41
N ALA A 659 26.13 -48.53 -65.52
CA ALA A 659 25.40 -48.22 -64.28
C ALA A 659 23.95 -47.83 -64.60
N SER A 660 22.98 -48.45 -63.90
CA SER A 660 21.56 -48.15 -64.07
C SER A 660 21.27 -46.68 -63.73
N ASP A 661 20.26 -46.09 -64.36
CA ASP A 661 19.78 -44.74 -63.99
C ASP A 661 19.49 -44.65 -62.48
N ASP A 662 18.99 -45.73 -61.87
CA ASP A 662 18.75 -45.82 -60.42
C ASP A 662 20.04 -45.88 -59.59
N ASP A 663 21.12 -46.48 -60.11
CA ASP A 663 22.43 -46.51 -59.45
C ASP A 663 23.10 -45.13 -59.53
N LYS A 664 22.92 -44.40 -60.64
CA LYS A 664 23.35 -43.01 -60.78
C LYS A 664 22.61 -42.09 -59.79
N ILE A 665 21.31 -42.31 -59.56
CA ILE A 665 20.55 -41.53 -58.56
C ILE A 665 21.08 -41.78 -57.14
N ARG A 666 21.33 -43.04 -56.75
CA ARG A 666 21.89 -43.38 -55.43
C ARG A 666 23.30 -42.82 -55.26
N LEU A 667 24.11 -42.86 -56.32
CA LEU A 667 25.46 -42.29 -56.32
C LEU A 667 25.45 -40.76 -56.17
N GLN A 668 24.53 -40.06 -56.86
CA GLN A 668 24.41 -38.60 -56.71
C GLN A 668 24.02 -38.22 -55.27
N LEU A 669 23.03 -38.91 -54.68
CA LEU A 669 22.61 -38.66 -53.29
C LEU A 669 23.77 -38.90 -52.30
N TYR A 670 24.63 -39.88 -52.56
CA TYR A 670 25.83 -40.14 -51.75
C TYR A 670 26.83 -38.98 -51.82
N ILE A 671 27.16 -38.53 -53.03
CA ILE A 671 28.08 -37.41 -53.25
C ILE A 671 27.52 -36.12 -52.62
N ASP A 672 26.20 -35.91 -52.70
CA ASP A 672 25.54 -34.73 -52.16
C ASP A 672 25.56 -34.72 -50.61
N VAL A 673 25.34 -35.86 -49.97
CA VAL A 673 25.40 -36.00 -48.49
C VAL A 673 26.83 -35.91 -47.97
N GLU A 674 27.80 -36.51 -48.66
CA GLU A 674 29.22 -36.41 -48.29
C GLU A 674 29.72 -34.95 -48.36
N HIS A 675 29.36 -34.24 -49.43
CA HIS A 675 29.72 -32.83 -49.60
C HIS A 675 28.98 -31.91 -48.62
N PHE A 676 27.73 -32.23 -48.26
CA PHE A 676 27.01 -31.56 -47.17
C PHE A 676 27.77 -31.70 -45.84
N GLY A 677 28.28 -32.89 -45.53
CA GLY A 677 29.09 -33.13 -44.33
C GLY A 677 30.40 -32.35 -44.30
N MET A 678 31.05 -32.15 -45.45
CA MET A 678 32.25 -31.29 -45.55
C MET A 678 31.91 -29.83 -45.22
N LYS A 679 30.80 -29.30 -45.76
CA LYS A 679 30.36 -27.93 -45.47
C LYS A 679 29.97 -27.71 -44.00
N MET A 680 29.45 -28.73 -43.32
CA MET A 680 29.20 -28.66 -41.88
C MET A 680 30.49 -28.45 -41.08
N GLU A 681 31.57 -29.14 -41.46
CA GLU A 681 32.88 -29.01 -40.83
C GLU A 681 33.52 -27.65 -41.12
N GLU A 682 33.35 -27.12 -42.35
CA GLU A 682 33.77 -25.75 -42.70
C GLU A 682 33.09 -24.68 -41.83
N LEU A 683 31.83 -24.91 -41.44
CA LEU A 683 31.11 -24.06 -40.49
C LEU A 683 31.52 -24.30 -39.03
N GLY A 684 32.60 -25.05 -38.77
CA GLY A 684 33.21 -25.22 -37.46
C GLY A 684 32.46 -26.18 -36.52
N THR A 685 31.52 -26.98 -37.04
CA THR A 685 30.82 -28.01 -36.27
C THR A 685 31.25 -29.41 -36.74
N PRO A 686 31.90 -30.23 -35.88
CA PRO A 686 32.28 -31.58 -36.27
C PRO A 686 31.04 -32.44 -36.51
N LYS A 687 31.11 -33.37 -37.47
CA LYS A 687 30.03 -34.32 -37.82
C LYS A 687 29.49 -35.09 -36.60
N SER A 688 30.32 -35.31 -35.59
CA SER A 688 29.95 -36.01 -34.33
C SER A 688 28.97 -35.23 -33.44
N LYS A 689 28.86 -33.90 -33.59
CA LYS A 689 27.90 -33.08 -32.83
C LYS A 689 26.49 -33.07 -33.44
N VAL A 690 26.31 -33.65 -34.62
CA VAL A 690 25.05 -33.69 -35.36
C VAL A 690 24.63 -35.16 -35.52
N PRO A 691 23.94 -35.75 -34.53
CA PRO A 691 23.61 -37.18 -34.53
C PRO A 691 22.79 -37.60 -35.75
N SER A 692 21.97 -36.72 -36.31
CA SER A 692 21.17 -37.03 -37.51
C SER A 692 22.02 -37.22 -38.77
N TYR A 693 23.26 -36.71 -38.81
CA TYR A 693 24.15 -36.85 -39.97
C TYR A 693 24.64 -38.29 -40.13
N GLY A 694 24.98 -38.98 -39.02
CA GLY A 694 25.38 -40.39 -39.06
C GLY A 694 24.28 -41.27 -39.66
N ALA A 695 23.04 -41.09 -39.19
CA ALA A 695 21.88 -41.81 -39.72
C ALA A 695 21.62 -41.50 -41.22
N LEU A 696 21.78 -40.24 -41.64
CA LEU A 696 21.66 -39.86 -43.05
C LEU A 696 22.72 -40.54 -43.92
N MET A 697 23.96 -40.58 -43.45
CA MET A 697 25.07 -41.23 -44.17
C MET A 697 24.84 -42.73 -44.30
N GLU A 698 24.42 -43.40 -43.22
CA GLU A 698 24.07 -44.83 -43.24
C GLU A 698 22.96 -45.17 -44.24
N ILE A 699 21.91 -44.35 -44.33
CA ILE A 699 20.80 -44.56 -45.27
C ILE A 699 21.30 -44.53 -46.73
N VAL A 700 22.20 -43.61 -47.05
CA VAL A 700 22.68 -43.44 -48.42
C VAL A 700 23.78 -44.44 -48.77
N GLU A 701 24.62 -44.83 -47.80
CA GLU A 701 25.58 -45.93 -47.94
C GLU A 701 24.89 -47.28 -48.14
N ALA A 702 23.84 -47.58 -47.37
CA ALA A 702 23.03 -48.79 -47.53
C ALA A 702 22.34 -48.84 -48.91
N ALA A 703 21.87 -47.69 -49.40
CA ALA A 703 21.32 -47.59 -50.75
C ALA A 703 22.39 -47.84 -51.83
N ARG A 704 23.57 -47.23 -51.71
CA ARG A 704 24.69 -47.39 -52.66
C ARG A 704 25.21 -48.83 -52.72
N SER A 705 25.34 -49.48 -51.56
CA SER A 705 25.81 -50.86 -51.40
C SER A 705 24.76 -51.92 -51.74
N SER A 706 23.55 -51.50 -52.14
CA SER A 706 22.52 -52.37 -52.72
C SER A 706 22.49 -52.24 -54.26
N PRO A 707 23.57 -52.57 -55.02
CA PRO A 707 23.45 -52.68 -56.47
C PRO A 707 22.51 -53.85 -56.79
N GLY A 708 21.73 -53.69 -57.86
CA GLY A 708 20.84 -54.76 -58.31
C GLY A 708 21.61 -56.07 -58.52
N LEU A 709 21.31 -57.07 -57.68
CA LEU A 709 21.34 -58.48 -58.07
C LEU A 709 20.24 -58.75 -59.11
#